data_AF-A0A961CBE4-F1
#
_entry.id   AF-A0A961CBE4-F1
#
_cell.length_a   1.000
_cell.length_b   1.000
_cell.length_c   1.000
_cell.angle_alpha   90.00
_cell.angle_beta   90.00
_cell.angle_gamma   90.00
#
_symmetry.space_group_name_H-M   'P 1'
#
loop_
_entity.id
_entity.type
_entity.pdbx_description
1 polymer ?
#
loop_
_entity_poly.entity_id
_entity_poly.type
_entity_poly.pdbx_seq_one_letter_code
_entity_poly.pdbx_strand_id
1 'polypeptide(L)'
;MKFTVTPLGGGRADTARVVDSIVRYLQPHPKSPPAPVRPGGNPEPAGSVGPERYYADCGEEPGRWLGRTATTLGLNGVVQRSDLAAMLSGRDPRTDERLISAQGSAGRRPTLGAGSHTRIGDDGEHLYDVADVAARLGLTHREVDRMLNVGTALAIGHLAGAAATPDGVPDRPRPPAGAPARPPIEPTDDGIADRFGQPGGSYLIPMIESDGSRWVRASELERCANAREMGLDPEHLRALGAADDQIPLREAARLIGVTDRYLRGVAHYYEEYQVDIERSLAAGRQPRRAFIVAHRGTKGRWLVTREHLAEFLERRRPPAVRVAYDLTLTTEKSLGVLALLSDTPTRSAVLDSIQAGNDWAIGWLEDRAVGRIDGKPVEAEGLAVASFRHLTSRALDPFPHHHNVVMNTARMPDGSHRGLWSRVLFANAHAASALATVEMRHQLSVSLGVRWRPSGKGGWEIAGISNTVVREFSKRRNEIDDALRELETEIGRGAHPHEIEHIVLRTRPAKNHTPADDLVDSWRERAARHGLTADALIALTGHERTEQKVDTDAIFRSLAGPDGICSGSSVFSRSEALAALANHPIPDAAGGEAQPLLCGAQQLIEMTDQFLASSQVVALTDTDEPLYSTVEMLDIQDRIADRFAKGLHRGAHLVGDEHLAAALAKHSHLSGEQGRLVTEWCQRGHRFQTAVGRAGAGKTTTIAACADAWTAAGYRVIGAAVKGEA
;
A
#
# COMPACT_ATOMS: atom_id res chain seq x y z
N MET A 1 -16.28 8.03 5.44
CA MET A 1 -15.52 7.16 4.51
C MET A 1 -14.04 7.14 4.85
N LYS A 2 -13.29 6.12 4.39
CA LYS A 2 -11.85 6.00 4.63
C LYS A 2 -11.13 5.28 3.49
N PHE A 3 -10.07 5.91 2.98
CA PHE A 3 -9.08 5.28 2.10
C PHE A 3 -8.03 4.50 2.88
N THR A 4 -7.73 3.31 2.38
CA THR A 4 -6.54 2.54 2.78
C THR A 4 -5.70 2.28 1.53
N VAL A 5 -4.40 2.59 1.61
CA VAL A 5 -3.46 2.40 0.49
C VAL A 5 -2.73 1.07 0.66
N THR A 6 -2.91 0.17 -0.29
CA THR A 6 -2.26 -1.15 -0.31
C THR A 6 -1.36 -1.27 -1.55
N PRO A 7 -0.03 -1.39 -1.39
CA PRO A 7 0.85 -1.65 -2.53
C PRO A 7 0.56 -3.02 -3.15
N LEU A 8 0.31 -3.06 -4.46
CA LEU A 8 0.13 -4.29 -5.23
C LEU A 8 1.44 -4.68 -5.91
N GLY A 9 1.89 -5.92 -5.72
CA GLY A 9 3.16 -6.37 -6.28
C GLY A 9 3.69 -7.66 -5.64
N GLY A 10 4.75 -8.22 -6.25
CA GLY A 10 5.37 -9.48 -5.82
C GLY A 10 6.87 -9.53 -6.11
N GLY A 11 7.47 -10.72 -5.94
CA GLY A 11 8.84 -10.98 -6.41
C GLY A 11 8.93 -10.90 -7.94
N ARG A 12 10.11 -10.61 -8.49
CA ARG A 12 10.29 -10.39 -9.94
C ARG A 12 9.76 -11.53 -10.83
N ALA A 13 9.88 -12.77 -10.40
CA ALA A 13 9.40 -13.96 -11.11
C ALA A 13 7.86 -14.15 -11.08
N ASP A 14 7.13 -13.28 -10.38
CA ASP A 14 5.70 -13.46 -10.10
C ASP A 14 4.82 -12.35 -10.71
N THR A 15 5.40 -11.39 -11.45
CA THR A 15 4.66 -10.20 -11.91
C THR A 15 3.46 -10.58 -12.78
N ALA A 16 3.62 -11.47 -13.77
CA ALA A 16 2.50 -11.91 -14.62
C ALA A 16 1.39 -12.64 -13.85
N ARG A 17 1.75 -13.48 -12.86
CA ARG A 17 0.77 -14.16 -12.00
C ARG A 17 0.08 -13.17 -11.06
N VAL A 18 0.79 -12.17 -10.54
CA VAL A 18 0.23 -11.08 -9.73
C VAL A 18 -0.76 -10.27 -10.57
N VAL A 19 -0.41 -9.91 -11.80
CA VAL A 19 -1.32 -9.24 -12.74
C VAL A 19 -2.56 -10.09 -12.99
N ASP A 20 -2.42 -11.36 -13.37
CA ASP A 20 -3.58 -12.24 -13.60
C ASP A 20 -4.44 -12.41 -12.33
N SER A 21 -3.83 -12.51 -11.16
CA SER A 21 -4.55 -12.62 -9.88
C SER A 21 -5.35 -11.36 -9.57
N ILE A 22 -4.78 -10.16 -9.78
CA ILE A 22 -5.46 -8.87 -9.59
C ILE A 22 -6.63 -8.76 -10.57
N VAL A 23 -6.37 -9.04 -11.85
CA VAL A 23 -7.37 -8.96 -12.90
C VAL A 23 -8.53 -9.94 -12.63
N ARG A 24 -8.23 -11.19 -12.28
CA ARG A 24 -9.24 -12.20 -11.95
C ARG A 24 -10.05 -11.83 -10.71
N TYR A 25 -9.42 -11.16 -9.74
CA TYR A 25 -10.08 -10.73 -8.51
C TYR A 25 -11.04 -9.56 -8.74
N LEU A 26 -10.69 -8.61 -9.61
CA LEU A 26 -11.46 -7.38 -9.86
C LEU A 26 -12.40 -7.47 -11.07
N GLN A 27 -12.16 -8.43 -11.96
CA GLN A 27 -12.99 -8.73 -13.13
C GLN A 27 -13.14 -10.24 -13.28
N PRO A 28 -13.99 -10.87 -12.45
CA PRO A 28 -14.30 -12.28 -12.59
C PRO A 28 -14.90 -12.58 -13.97
N HIS A 29 -14.64 -13.75 -14.54
CA HIS A 29 -15.20 -14.13 -15.83
C HIS A 29 -16.74 -14.16 -15.78
N PRO A 30 -17.44 -13.66 -16.82
CA PRO A 30 -18.87 -13.90 -16.96
C PRO A 30 -19.12 -15.41 -17.00
N LYS A 31 -20.07 -15.89 -16.20
CA LYS A 31 -20.45 -17.32 -16.20
C LYS A 31 -21.14 -17.66 -17.52
N SER A 32 -20.98 -18.90 -17.99
CA SER A 32 -21.76 -19.44 -19.11
C SER A 32 -23.26 -19.20 -18.86
N PRO A 33 -24.04 -18.79 -19.88
CA PRO A 33 -25.47 -18.62 -19.72
C PRO A 33 -26.11 -19.93 -19.26
N PRO A 34 -27.19 -19.88 -18.45
CA PRO A 34 -27.93 -21.09 -18.09
C PRO A 34 -28.40 -21.80 -19.36
N ALA A 35 -28.36 -23.13 -19.34
CA ALA A 35 -28.75 -23.97 -20.47
C ALA A 35 -30.14 -23.54 -21.00
N PRO A 36 -30.36 -23.55 -22.32
CA PRO A 36 -31.62 -23.08 -22.90
C PRO A 36 -32.80 -23.85 -22.30
N VAL A 37 -33.78 -23.08 -21.81
CA VAL A 37 -35.06 -23.59 -21.33
C VAL A 37 -35.68 -24.45 -22.42
N ARG A 38 -36.03 -25.70 -22.08
CA ARG A 38 -36.74 -26.60 -23.00
C ARG A 38 -38.05 -25.92 -23.44
N PRO A 39 -38.40 -25.95 -24.74
CA PRO A 39 -39.63 -25.31 -25.20
C PRO A 39 -40.83 -26.08 -24.63
N GLY A 40 -41.61 -25.42 -23.77
CA GLY A 40 -42.81 -26.03 -23.17
C GLY A 40 -43.40 -25.36 -21.92
N GLY A 41 -42.79 -24.30 -21.37
CA GLY A 41 -43.36 -23.53 -20.25
C GLY A 41 -44.10 -22.28 -20.72
N ASN A 42 -45.32 -22.07 -20.21
CA ASN A 42 -46.16 -20.89 -20.49
C ASN A 42 -45.40 -19.56 -20.23
N PRO A 43 -45.70 -18.49 -20.99
CA PRO A 43 -45.11 -17.18 -20.74
C PRO A 43 -45.62 -16.63 -19.40
N GLU A 44 -44.72 -16.42 -18.45
CA GLU A 44 -45.04 -15.64 -17.26
C GLU A 44 -45.31 -14.17 -17.64
N PRO A 45 -46.21 -13.47 -16.92
CA PRO A 45 -46.51 -12.08 -17.21
C PRO A 45 -45.27 -11.21 -16.98
N ALA A 46 -45.18 -10.09 -17.72
CA ALA A 46 -44.14 -9.08 -17.59
C ALA A 46 -43.99 -8.62 -16.11
N GLY A 47 -43.06 -9.26 -15.40
CA GLY A 47 -42.79 -9.07 -13.98
C GLY A 47 -41.93 -7.84 -13.71
N SER A 48 -42.35 -7.10 -12.69
CA SER A 48 -41.76 -5.91 -12.05
C SER A 48 -40.28 -5.63 -12.27
N VAL A 49 -39.99 -4.38 -12.62
CA VAL A 49 -38.66 -3.75 -12.52
C VAL A 49 -38.35 -3.53 -11.02
N GLY A 50 -37.99 -4.60 -10.32
CA GLY A 50 -37.67 -4.60 -8.89
C GLY A 50 -36.16 -4.58 -8.61
N PRO A 51 -35.75 -4.19 -7.38
CA PRO A 51 -34.35 -4.23 -6.91
C PRO A 51 -33.70 -5.62 -6.98
N GLU A 52 -34.50 -6.68 -7.12
CA GLU A 52 -34.14 -8.10 -7.27
C GLU A 52 -33.28 -8.36 -8.53
N ARG A 53 -33.63 -7.73 -9.67
CA ARG A 53 -32.94 -7.98 -10.95
C ARG A 53 -31.52 -7.40 -11.02
N TYR A 54 -31.27 -6.31 -10.30
CA TYR A 54 -29.94 -5.66 -10.22
C TYR A 54 -28.88 -6.60 -9.60
N TYR A 55 -29.32 -7.44 -8.67
CA TYR A 55 -28.49 -8.36 -7.93
C TYR A 55 -28.31 -9.72 -8.62
N ALA A 56 -29.32 -10.16 -9.39
CA ALA A 56 -29.28 -11.40 -10.17
C ALA A 56 -28.43 -11.29 -11.44
N ASP A 57 -28.38 -10.12 -12.10
CA ASP A 57 -27.68 -9.94 -13.39
C ASP A 57 -26.29 -9.26 -13.27
N CYS A 58 -25.98 -8.53 -12.19
CA CYS A 58 -24.76 -7.70 -12.09
C CYS A 58 -24.16 -7.71 -10.66
N GLY A 59 -23.49 -8.80 -10.28
CA GLY A 59 -22.89 -8.91 -8.93
C GLY A 59 -21.78 -7.88 -8.62
N GLU A 60 -21.17 -7.29 -9.64
CA GLU A 60 -20.18 -6.20 -9.56
C GLU A 60 -20.40 -5.31 -10.79
N GLU A 61 -20.53 -3.99 -10.60
CA GLU A 61 -20.61 -3.08 -11.75
C GLU A 61 -19.29 -3.08 -12.53
N PRO A 62 -19.33 -2.92 -13.87
CA PRO A 62 -18.12 -2.81 -14.66
C PRO A 62 -17.24 -1.67 -14.09
N GLY A 63 -15.98 -1.98 -13.83
CA GLY A 63 -15.03 -0.97 -13.39
C GLY A 63 -14.92 0.18 -14.39
N ARG A 64 -14.51 1.36 -13.94
CA ARG A 64 -14.34 2.55 -14.78
C ARG A 64 -12.94 3.13 -14.70
N TRP A 65 -12.46 3.66 -15.81
CA TRP A 65 -11.22 4.41 -15.86
C TRP A 65 -11.43 5.83 -15.32
N LEU A 66 -10.55 6.26 -14.42
CA LEU A 66 -10.48 7.61 -13.87
C LEU A 66 -9.06 8.17 -14.04
N GLY A 67 -8.98 9.51 -14.10
CA GLY A 67 -7.74 10.27 -14.13
C GLY A 67 -7.26 10.67 -15.52
N ARG A 68 -6.58 11.81 -15.59
CA ARG A 68 -6.03 12.45 -16.79
C ARG A 68 -5.05 11.55 -17.53
N THR A 69 -4.18 10.80 -16.82
CA THR A 69 -3.25 9.88 -17.51
C THR A 69 -4.00 8.73 -18.18
N ALA A 70 -5.08 8.22 -17.59
CA ALA A 70 -5.92 7.22 -18.26
C ALA A 70 -6.55 7.81 -19.53
N THR A 71 -7.12 9.02 -19.46
CA THR A 71 -7.71 9.71 -20.61
C THR A 71 -6.69 9.94 -21.74
N THR A 72 -5.46 10.38 -21.42
CA THR A 72 -4.39 10.59 -22.40
C THR A 72 -3.99 9.29 -23.11
N LEU A 73 -4.06 8.15 -22.43
CA LEU A 73 -3.83 6.82 -23.00
C LEU A 73 -5.04 6.26 -23.77
N GLY A 74 -6.11 7.05 -23.92
CA GLY A 74 -7.36 6.63 -24.58
C GLY A 74 -8.14 5.60 -23.76
N LEU A 75 -7.94 5.56 -22.45
CA LEU A 75 -8.66 4.72 -21.50
C LEU A 75 -9.78 5.54 -20.87
N ASN A 76 -11.00 5.40 -21.40
CA ASN A 76 -12.19 6.11 -20.94
C ASN A 76 -13.35 5.13 -20.78
N GLY A 77 -14.23 5.39 -19.81
CA GLY A 77 -15.41 4.56 -19.57
C GLY A 77 -15.05 3.23 -18.91
N VAL A 78 -15.66 2.14 -19.38
CA VAL A 78 -15.56 0.80 -18.76
C VAL A 78 -14.15 0.21 -18.91
N VAL A 79 -13.62 -0.32 -17.82
CA VAL A 79 -12.33 -1.03 -17.78
C VAL A 79 -12.46 -2.35 -18.52
N GLN A 80 -11.63 -2.54 -19.55
CA GLN A 80 -11.48 -3.83 -20.21
C GLN A 80 -10.38 -4.64 -19.55
N ARG A 81 -10.55 -5.97 -19.55
CA ARG A 81 -9.60 -6.91 -18.93
C ARG A 81 -8.20 -6.83 -19.55
N SER A 82 -8.14 -6.73 -20.88
CA SER A 82 -6.89 -6.58 -21.63
C SER A 82 -6.16 -5.29 -21.26
N ASP A 83 -6.89 -4.18 -21.18
CA ASP A 83 -6.31 -2.86 -20.90
C ASP A 83 -5.75 -2.80 -19.49
N LEU A 84 -6.49 -3.36 -18.52
CA LEU A 84 -6.03 -3.47 -17.14
C LEU A 84 -4.76 -4.32 -17.03
N ALA A 85 -4.72 -5.47 -17.72
CA ALA A 85 -3.55 -6.35 -17.71
C ALA A 85 -2.32 -5.69 -18.35
N ALA A 86 -2.49 -4.99 -19.47
CA ALA A 86 -1.42 -4.24 -20.13
C ALA A 86 -0.86 -3.13 -19.22
N MET A 87 -1.73 -2.30 -18.64
CA MET A 87 -1.33 -1.23 -17.72
C MET A 87 -0.61 -1.76 -16.47
N LEU A 88 -1.11 -2.83 -15.85
CA LEU A 88 -0.45 -3.47 -14.70
C LEU A 88 0.90 -4.08 -15.05
N SER A 89 1.08 -4.49 -16.31
CA SER A 89 2.36 -4.98 -16.84
C SER A 89 3.31 -3.84 -17.25
N GLY A 90 2.90 -2.58 -17.06
CA GLY A 90 3.69 -1.40 -17.39
C GLY A 90 3.72 -1.06 -18.88
N ARG A 91 2.67 -1.43 -19.62
CA ARG A 91 2.55 -1.24 -21.07
C ARG A 91 1.33 -0.39 -21.43
N ASP A 92 1.44 0.33 -22.54
CA ASP A 92 0.35 1.05 -23.17
C ASP A 92 -0.62 0.04 -23.84
N PRO A 93 -1.91 0.00 -23.47
CA PRO A 93 -2.88 -0.94 -24.04
C PRO A 93 -3.14 -0.80 -25.55
N ARG A 94 -2.80 0.36 -26.14
CA ARG A 94 -3.07 0.67 -27.55
C ARG A 94 -1.87 0.41 -28.43
N THR A 95 -0.67 0.72 -27.94
CA THR A 95 0.58 0.65 -28.73
C THR A 95 1.49 -0.50 -28.30
N ASP A 96 1.18 -1.18 -27.19
CA ASP A 96 2.05 -2.14 -26.48
C ASP A 96 3.40 -1.55 -26.02
N GLU A 97 3.58 -0.23 -26.16
CA GLU A 97 4.81 0.44 -25.77
C GLU A 97 5.03 0.35 -24.25
N ARG A 98 6.30 0.19 -23.85
CA ARG A 98 6.65 0.05 -22.45
C ARG A 98 6.65 1.42 -21.76
N LEU A 99 5.68 1.63 -20.88
CA LEU A 99 5.55 2.85 -20.07
C LEU A 99 6.56 2.87 -18.92
N ILE A 100 6.76 1.74 -18.24
CA ILE A 100 7.68 1.58 -17.12
C ILE A 100 8.35 0.20 -17.13
N SER A 101 9.58 0.10 -16.58
CA SER A 101 10.26 -1.19 -16.40
C SER A 101 10.19 -1.70 -14.96
N ALA A 102 10.24 -3.02 -14.76
CA ALA A 102 10.21 -3.64 -13.42
C ALA A 102 11.55 -3.49 -12.66
N GLN A 103 12.48 -2.70 -13.20
CA GLN A 103 13.76 -2.36 -12.56
C GLN A 103 13.65 -1.23 -11.51
N GLY A 104 12.45 -0.77 -11.21
CA GLY A 104 12.19 0.27 -10.21
C GLY A 104 12.54 1.67 -10.70
N SER A 105 12.26 2.68 -9.86
CA SER A 105 12.34 4.11 -10.18
C SER A 105 13.72 4.64 -10.62
N ALA A 106 14.74 3.77 -10.70
CA ALA A 106 16.11 4.12 -11.07
C ALA A 106 16.46 3.77 -12.53
N GLY A 107 15.55 3.12 -13.28
CA GLY A 107 15.70 2.88 -14.72
C GLY A 107 15.58 4.18 -15.51
N ARG A 108 16.66 4.95 -15.59
CA ARG A 108 16.76 6.12 -16.45
C ARG A 108 16.79 5.67 -17.90
N ARG A 109 15.66 5.79 -18.60
CA ARG A 109 15.61 6.38 -19.95
C ARG A 109 14.21 6.98 -20.16
N PRO A 110 14.12 8.20 -20.71
CA PRO A 110 12.87 8.73 -21.24
C PRO A 110 12.48 7.85 -22.43
N THR A 111 11.18 7.64 -22.62
CA THR A 111 10.54 7.26 -23.90
C THR A 111 11.51 6.67 -24.94
N LEU A 112 11.51 5.35 -25.10
CA LEU A 112 11.87 4.82 -26.41
C LEU A 112 10.76 5.30 -27.33
N GLY A 113 11.06 6.33 -28.14
CA GLY A 113 10.05 7.08 -28.87
C GLY A 113 9.16 6.21 -29.73
N ALA A 114 7.92 6.66 -29.88
CA ALA A 114 7.02 6.19 -30.92
C ALA A 114 7.77 6.15 -32.26
N GLY A 115 7.84 4.96 -32.86
CA GLY A 115 8.52 4.72 -34.15
C GLY A 115 9.77 3.82 -34.14
N SER A 116 10.05 3.07 -33.08
CA SER A 116 11.29 2.27 -32.96
C SER A 116 11.26 0.88 -33.63
N HIS A 117 10.53 0.68 -34.73
CA HIS A 117 10.60 -0.54 -35.54
C HIS A 117 10.91 -0.15 -36.98
N THR A 118 11.87 -0.83 -37.60
CA THR A 118 12.35 -0.44 -38.92
C THR A 118 11.35 -0.80 -40.01
N ARG A 119 10.58 -1.90 -39.84
CA ARG A 119 9.47 -2.32 -40.73
C ARG A 119 8.60 -3.42 -40.10
N ILE A 120 7.52 -3.78 -40.79
CA ILE A 120 6.65 -4.92 -40.50
C ILE A 120 7.01 -6.06 -41.47
N GLY A 121 7.19 -7.27 -40.95
CA GLY A 121 7.44 -8.48 -41.74
C GLY A 121 6.19 -9.07 -42.39
N ASP A 122 6.36 -10.05 -43.27
CA ASP A 122 5.26 -10.67 -44.04
C ASP A 122 4.19 -11.37 -43.18
N ASP A 123 4.54 -11.71 -41.93
CA ASP A 123 3.66 -12.30 -40.91
C ASP A 123 3.01 -11.25 -40.00
N GLY A 124 3.18 -9.96 -40.30
CA GLY A 124 2.64 -8.86 -39.51
C GLY A 124 3.44 -8.52 -38.25
N GLU A 125 4.56 -9.20 -38.00
CA GLU A 125 5.41 -8.93 -36.83
C GLU A 125 6.35 -7.75 -37.07
N HIS A 126 6.63 -6.94 -36.04
CA HIS A 126 7.61 -5.86 -36.14
C HIS A 126 9.04 -6.41 -36.21
N LEU A 127 9.82 -5.89 -37.16
CA LEU A 127 11.23 -6.23 -37.38
C LEU A 127 12.13 -5.06 -36.98
N TYR A 128 13.19 -5.38 -36.25
CA TYR A 128 14.12 -4.42 -35.68
C TYR A 128 15.52 -4.65 -36.25
N ASP A 129 16.16 -3.57 -36.71
CA ASP A 129 17.57 -3.58 -37.09
C ASP A 129 18.49 -3.57 -35.85
N VAL A 130 19.81 -3.60 -36.07
CA VAL A 130 20.81 -3.60 -35.00
C VAL A 130 20.73 -2.33 -34.13
N ALA A 131 20.43 -1.18 -34.71
CA ALA A 131 20.37 0.09 -34.00
C ALA A 131 19.13 0.14 -33.08
N ASP A 132 17.98 -0.30 -33.59
CA ASP A 132 16.73 -0.37 -32.85
C ASP A 132 16.81 -1.39 -31.70
N VAL A 133 17.41 -2.56 -31.95
CA VAL A 133 17.67 -3.57 -30.91
C VAL A 133 18.62 -3.03 -29.84
N ALA A 134 19.68 -2.34 -30.24
CA ALA A 134 20.64 -1.73 -29.30
C ALA A 134 19.96 -0.67 -28.43
N ALA A 135 19.12 0.18 -29.02
CA ALA A 135 18.33 1.17 -28.30
C ALA A 135 17.38 0.50 -27.29
N ARG A 136 16.64 -0.54 -27.73
CA ARG A 136 15.61 -1.23 -26.95
C ARG A 136 16.16 -2.07 -25.81
N LEU A 137 17.31 -2.74 -26.00
CA LEU A 137 17.97 -3.54 -24.96
C LEU A 137 18.95 -2.74 -24.09
N GLY A 138 19.20 -1.47 -24.42
CA GLY A 138 20.18 -0.63 -23.73
C GLY A 138 21.63 -1.12 -23.93
N LEU A 139 21.92 -1.64 -25.13
CA LEU A 139 23.21 -2.21 -25.51
C LEU A 139 23.94 -1.32 -26.51
N THR A 140 25.25 -1.56 -26.68
CA THR A 140 26.01 -1.01 -27.80
C THR A 140 25.78 -1.84 -29.06
N HIS A 141 25.94 -1.25 -30.26
CA HIS A 141 25.81 -1.98 -31.53
C HIS A 141 26.72 -3.22 -31.55
N ARG A 142 27.97 -3.07 -31.07
CA ARG A 142 28.94 -4.18 -30.96
C ARG A 142 28.49 -5.29 -30.00
N GLU A 143 27.70 -4.98 -28.98
CA GLU A 143 27.12 -6.02 -28.12
C GLU A 143 25.99 -6.76 -28.81
N VAL A 144 25.10 -6.04 -29.50
CA VAL A 144 24.04 -6.66 -30.31
C VAL A 144 24.61 -7.55 -31.41
N ASP A 145 25.61 -7.07 -32.17
CA ASP A 145 26.29 -7.86 -33.20
C ASP A 145 26.89 -9.15 -32.64
N ARG A 146 27.47 -9.11 -31.44
CA ARG A 146 27.99 -10.31 -30.78
C ARG A 146 26.87 -11.28 -30.41
N MET A 147 25.76 -10.75 -29.89
CA MET A 147 24.59 -11.58 -29.54
C MET A 147 23.97 -12.23 -30.77
N LEU A 148 23.91 -11.51 -31.90
CA LEU A 148 23.43 -12.05 -33.18
C LEU A 148 24.37 -13.12 -33.71
N ASN A 149 25.69 -12.91 -33.64
CA ASN A 149 26.67 -13.92 -34.06
C ASN A 149 26.56 -15.21 -33.23
N VAL A 150 26.37 -15.08 -31.91
CA VAL A 150 26.12 -16.24 -31.03
C VAL A 150 24.81 -16.92 -31.45
N GLY A 151 23.72 -16.18 -31.62
CA GLY A 151 22.43 -16.76 -32.01
C GLY A 151 22.46 -17.42 -33.39
N THR A 152 23.16 -16.86 -34.37
CA THR A 152 23.39 -17.49 -35.68
C THR A 152 24.15 -18.81 -35.52
N ALA A 153 25.21 -18.85 -34.71
CA ALA A 153 25.98 -20.07 -34.48
C ALA A 153 25.13 -21.15 -33.78
N LEU A 154 24.30 -20.77 -32.81
CA LEU A 154 23.39 -21.68 -32.13
C LEU A 154 22.30 -22.23 -33.06
N ALA A 155 21.71 -21.38 -33.91
CA ALA A 155 20.70 -21.77 -34.89
C ALA A 155 21.28 -22.75 -35.93
N ILE A 156 22.49 -22.49 -36.43
CA ILE A 156 23.20 -23.39 -37.36
C ILE A 156 23.56 -24.71 -36.68
N GLY A 157 24.10 -24.67 -35.47
CA GLY A 157 24.49 -25.87 -34.72
C GLY A 157 23.32 -26.80 -34.40
N HIS A 158 22.13 -26.24 -34.16
CA HIS A 158 20.91 -27.01 -33.93
C HIS A 158 20.34 -27.63 -35.21
N LEU A 159 20.38 -26.91 -36.33
CA LEU A 159 20.02 -27.45 -37.65
C LEU A 159 20.98 -28.60 -38.06
N ALA A 160 22.28 -28.46 -37.77
CA ALA A 160 23.28 -29.50 -38.02
C ALA A 160 23.14 -30.70 -37.07
N GLY A 161 22.80 -30.47 -35.80
CA GLY A 161 22.57 -31.52 -34.80
C GLY A 161 21.29 -32.32 -35.05
N ALA A 162 20.24 -31.70 -35.58
CA ALA A 162 19.02 -32.39 -36.02
C ALA A 162 19.24 -33.28 -37.26
N ALA A 163 20.29 -32.99 -38.05
CA ALA A 163 20.66 -33.77 -39.25
C ALA A 163 21.63 -34.93 -38.95
N ALA A 164 22.20 -35.01 -37.74
CA ALA A 164 23.17 -36.03 -37.36
C ALA A 164 22.55 -37.06 -36.39
N THR A 165 21.87 -38.07 -36.94
CA THR A 165 21.62 -39.34 -36.22
C THR A 165 22.87 -40.22 -36.35
N PRO A 166 23.54 -40.61 -35.25
CA PRO A 166 24.51 -41.69 -35.31
C PRO A 166 23.77 -43.03 -35.18
N ASP A 167 23.72 -43.78 -36.28
CA ASP A 167 23.49 -45.21 -36.25
C ASP A 167 24.55 -45.89 -35.37
N GLY A 168 24.10 -46.66 -34.38
CA GLY A 168 24.83 -47.78 -33.79
C GLY A 168 25.75 -47.49 -32.60
N VAL A 169 25.25 -47.66 -31.36
CA VAL A 169 26.03 -48.04 -30.16
C VAL A 169 25.13 -48.91 -29.25
N PRO A 170 25.66 -49.96 -28.56
CA PRO A 170 24.91 -51.17 -28.23
C PRO A 170 24.14 -51.15 -26.90
N ASP A 171 23.29 -52.16 -26.78
CA ASP A 171 22.38 -52.52 -25.69
C ASP A 171 22.95 -52.28 -24.27
N ARG A 172 22.25 -51.48 -23.45
CA ARG A 172 22.53 -51.32 -22.02
C ARG A 172 21.64 -52.28 -21.21
N PRO A 173 22.16 -52.95 -20.18
CA PRO A 173 21.42 -53.96 -19.45
C PRO A 173 20.26 -53.35 -18.66
N ARG A 174 19.12 -54.05 -18.71
CA ARG A 174 17.88 -53.73 -17.99
C ARG A 174 18.13 -53.74 -16.46
N PRO A 175 17.71 -52.72 -15.69
CA PRO A 175 17.78 -52.76 -14.24
C PRO A 175 16.81 -53.81 -13.66
N PRO A 176 17.10 -54.37 -12.46
CA PRO A 176 16.26 -55.39 -11.86
C PRO A 176 14.89 -54.83 -11.44
N ALA A 177 13.86 -55.65 -11.64
CA ALA A 177 12.48 -55.32 -11.30
C ALA A 177 12.29 -55.17 -9.78
N GLY A 178 11.74 -54.04 -9.32
CA GLY A 178 11.35 -53.90 -7.90
C GLY A 178 11.28 -52.49 -7.28
N ALA A 179 11.30 -51.38 -8.03
CA ALA A 179 11.11 -50.04 -7.45
C ALA A 179 9.73 -49.46 -7.82
N PRO A 180 8.96 -48.88 -6.87
CA PRO A 180 7.62 -48.37 -7.14
C PRO A 180 7.66 -47.16 -8.09
N ALA A 181 6.74 -47.16 -9.06
CA ALA A 181 6.60 -46.09 -10.04
C ALA A 181 6.25 -44.76 -9.36
N ARG A 182 7.11 -43.75 -9.52
CA ARG A 182 6.70 -42.36 -9.29
C ARG A 182 5.74 -41.95 -10.42
N PRO A 183 4.66 -41.21 -10.11
CA PRO A 183 3.79 -40.65 -11.14
C PRO A 183 4.59 -39.69 -12.04
N PRO A 184 4.23 -39.56 -13.33
CA PRO A 184 4.91 -38.63 -14.23
C PRO A 184 4.71 -37.22 -13.70
N ILE A 185 5.82 -36.56 -13.37
CA ILE A 185 5.85 -35.12 -13.14
C ILE A 185 5.68 -34.49 -14.53
N GLU A 186 4.55 -33.81 -14.75
CA GLU A 186 4.42 -32.89 -15.88
C GLU A 186 5.55 -31.84 -15.78
N PRO A 187 6.27 -31.54 -16.88
CA PRO A 187 7.39 -30.62 -16.82
C PRO A 187 6.87 -29.25 -16.38
N THR A 188 7.30 -28.82 -15.19
CA THR A 188 7.19 -27.42 -14.78
C THR A 188 8.07 -26.59 -15.71
N ASP A 189 7.59 -25.39 -16.03
CA ASP A 189 8.21 -24.37 -16.87
C ASP A 189 9.46 -23.75 -16.19
N ASP A 190 10.32 -24.60 -15.63
CA ASP A 190 11.56 -24.25 -14.95
C ASP A 190 12.72 -24.33 -15.93
N GLY A 191 13.21 -23.18 -16.39
CA GLY A 191 14.49 -23.10 -17.08
C GLY A 191 14.73 -21.82 -17.88
N ILE A 192 15.43 -20.86 -17.28
CA ILE A 192 16.09 -19.76 -18.03
C ILE A 192 17.27 -20.30 -18.91
N ALA A 193 17.50 -21.62 -18.88
CA ALA A 193 18.29 -22.37 -19.85
C ALA A 193 17.39 -22.95 -20.96
N ASP A 194 17.11 -22.14 -21.98
CA ASP A 194 16.26 -22.51 -23.12
C ASP A 194 17.12 -22.95 -24.32
N ARG A 195 16.66 -24.03 -24.98
CA ARG A 195 17.02 -24.64 -26.28
C ARG A 195 18.49 -24.91 -26.69
N PHE A 196 19.46 -24.13 -26.22
CA PHE A 196 20.82 -24.09 -26.78
C PHE A 196 21.95 -24.09 -25.73
N GLY A 197 21.64 -24.30 -24.45
CA GLY A 197 22.64 -24.31 -23.37
C GLY A 197 23.30 -22.95 -23.12
N GLN A 198 22.68 -21.85 -23.58
CA GLN A 198 23.12 -20.48 -23.36
C GLN A 198 22.02 -19.70 -22.62
N PRO A 199 22.36 -18.78 -21.70
CA PRO A 199 21.36 -17.93 -21.04
C PRO A 199 20.51 -17.18 -22.07
N GLY A 200 19.18 -17.22 -21.93
CA GLY A 200 18.28 -16.60 -22.91
C GLY A 200 18.58 -15.12 -23.19
N GLY A 201 19.12 -14.39 -22.22
CA GLY A 201 19.47 -12.97 -22.36
C GLY A 201 20.85 -12.67 -22.97
N SER A 202 21.62 -13.69 -23.37
CA SER A 202 22.99 -13.58 -23.89
C SER A 202 23.10 -13.67 -25.41
N TYR A 203 22.03 -14.03 -26.12
CA TYR A 203 22.00 -14.19 -27.57
C TYR A 203 20.69 -13.64 -28.18
N LEU A 204 20.73 -13.38 -29.49
CA LEU A 204 19.56 -13.03 -30.30
C LEU A 204 19.60 -13.87 -31.57
N ILE A 205 18.49 -14.52 -31.92
CA ILE A 205 18.38 -15.28 -33.17
C ILE A 205 17.98 -14.31 -34.30
N PRO A 206 18.85 -14.02 -35.28
CA PRO A 206 18.48 -13.17 -36.39
C PRO A 206 17.64 -13.94 -37.43
N MET A 207 16.68 -13.24 -38.02
CA MET A 207 16.18 -13.56 -39.35
C MET A 207 17.17 -12.98 -40.37
N ILE A 208 17.69 -13.83 -41.27
CA ILE A 208 18.66 -13.44 -42.29
C ILE A 208 17.95 -13.45 -43.64
N GLU A 209 17.94 -12.32 -44.34
CA GLU A 209 17.39 -12.25 -45.70
C GLU A 209 18.41 -12.66 -46.76
N SER A 210 17.94 -12.83 -48.00
CA SER A 210 18.76 -13.26 -49.15
C SER A 210 19.90 -12.27 -49.48
N ASP A 211 19.77 -11.01 -49.08
CA ASP A 211 20.81 -9.98 -49.20
C ASP A 211 21.83 -9.99 -48.04
N GLY A 212 21.66 -10.90 -47.07
CA GLY A 212 22.51 -11.03 -45.89
C GLY A 212 22.18 -10.06 -44.75
N SER A 213 21.13 -9.23 -44.89
CA SER A 213 20.67 -8.36 -43.82
C SER A 213 20.11 -9.17 -42.64
N ARG A 214 20.39 -8.70 -41.41
CA ARG A 214 20.02 -9.39 -40.16
C ARG A 214 18.97 -8.57 -39.41
N TRP A 215 17.82 -9.19 -39.19
CA TRP A 215 16.66 -8.60 -38.53
C TRP A 215 16.31 -9.37 -37.27
N VAL A 216 15.79 -8.68 -36.25
CA VAL A 216 15.29 -9.32 -35.02
C VAL A 216 13.79 -9.14 -34.95
N ARG A 217 13.09 -10.25 -34.71
CA ARG A 217 11.63 -10.30 -34.52
C ARG A 217 11.22 -9.72 -33.17
N ALA A 218 10.03 -9.14 -33.09
CA ALA A 218 9.49 -8.58 -31.84
C ALA A 218 9.47 -9.61 -30.69
N SER A 219 9.02 -10.83 -30.98
CA SER A 219 8.97 -11.98 -30.07
C SER A 219 10.35 -12.41 -29.56
N GLU A 220 11.36 -12.45 -30.45
CA GLU A 220 12.74 -12.77 -30.07
C GLU A 220 13.36 -11.65 -29.23
N LEU A 221 13.07 -10.40 -29.58
CA LEU A 221 13.51 -9.25 -28.82
C LEU A 221 12.89 -9.23 -27.42
N GLU A 222 11.60 -9.57 -27.31
CA GLU A 222 10.89 -9.70 -26.04
C GLU A 222 11.42 -10.87 -25.20
N ARG A 223 11.62 -12.05 -25.80
CA ARG A 223 12.27 -13.20 -25.13
C ARG A 223 13.60 -12.80 -24.52
N CYS A 224 14.47 -12.16 -25.33
CA CYS A 224 15.77 -11.72 -24.85
C CYS A 224 15.65 -10.64 -23.76
N ALA A 225 14.76 -9.66 -23.90
CA ALA A 225 14.54 -8.62 -22.91
C ALA A 225 14.07 -9.21 -21.57
N ASN A 226 13.10 -10.12 -21.61
CA ASN A 226 12.56 -10.81 -20.44
C ASN A 226 13.64 -11.65 -19.73
N ALA A 227 14.42 -12.43 -20.48
CA ALA A 227 15.50 -13.23 -19.91
C ALA A 227 16.59 -12.36 -19.25
N ARG A 228 16.91 -11.20 -19.83
CA ARG A 228 17.84 -10.22 -19.23
C ARG A 228 17.27 -9.55 -17.97
N GLU A 229 15.97 -9.36 -17.91
CA GLU A 229 15.30 -8.74 -16.76
C GLU A 229 15.17 -9.71 -15.58
N MET A 230 14.89 -11.00 -15.86
CA MET A 230 14.88 -12.05 -14.85
C MET A 230 16.28 -12.27 -14.26
N GLY A 231 17.30 -12.34 -15.12
CA GLY A 231 18.65 -12.73 -14.72
C GLY A 231 18.74 -14.21 -14.36
N LEU A 232 19.97 -14.69 -14.14
CA LEU A 232 20.24 -16.05 -13.71
C LEU A 232 20.05 -16.22 -12.21
N ASP A 233 19.60 -17.40 -11.80
CA ASP A 233 19.66 -17.84 -10.40
C ASP A 233 21.08 -18.31 -10.02
N PRO A 234 21.36 -18.53 -8.71
CA PRO A 234 22.69 -18.93 -8.25
C PRO A 234 23.20 -20.24 -8.85
N GLU A 235 22.33 -21.24 -9.05
CA GLU A 235 22.72 -22.57 -9.54
C GLU A 235 23.10 -22.51 -11.02
N HIS A 236 22.27 -21.87 -11.84
CA HIS A 236 22.58 -21.63 -13.25
C HIS A 236 23.84 -20.78 -13.42
N LEU A 237 24.06 -19.79 -12.56
CA LEU A 237 25.27 -18.96 -12.62
C LEU A 237 26.53 -19.80 -12.36
N ARG A 238 26.48 -20.75 -11.41
CA ARG A 238 27.57 -21.70 -11.11
C ARG A 238 27.80 -22.68 -12.25
N ALA A 239 26.74 -23.12 -12.95
CA ALA A 239 26.86 -24.06 -14.07
C ALA A 239 27.62 -23.49 -15.29
N LEU A 240 27.77 -22.16 -15.40
CA LEU A 240 28.43 -21.51 -16.54
C LEU A 240 29.97 -21.55 -16.53
N GLY A 241 30.63 -21.95 -15.43
CA GLY A 241 32.09 -21.96 -15.36
C GLY A 241 32.65 -22.23 -13.97
N ALA A 242 33.96 -22.04 -13.80
CA ALA A 242 34.63 -22.30 -12.52
C ALA A 242 34.25 -21.24 -11.47
N ALA A 243 34.28 -21.63 -10.18
CA ALA A 243 33.89 -20.79 -9.06
C ALA A 243 34.75 -19.51 -8.92
N ASP A 244 36.02 -19.60 -9.30
CA ASP A 244 37.04 -18.56 -9.24
C ASP A 244 37.14 -17.69 -10.51
N ASP A 245 36.32 -17.97 -11.53
CA ASP A 245 36.23 -17.17 -12.75
C ASP A 245 35.98 -15.70 -12.42
N GLN A 246 36.85 -14.84 -12.96
CA GLN A 246 36.78 -13.39 -12.74
C GLN A 246 35.84 -12.72 -13.74
N ILE A 247 34.70 -12.26 -13.26
CA ILE A 247 33.65 -11.63 -14.06
C ILE A 247 33.70 -10.11 -13.86
N PRO A 248 33.85 -9.30 -14.92
CA PRO A 248 33.73 -7.84 -14.82
C PRO A 248 32.33 -7.45 -14.32
N LEU A 249 32.22 -6.48 -13.41
CA LEU A 249 30.90 -6.11 -12.83
C LEU A 249 29.83 -5.73 -13.86
N ARG A 250 30.22 -5.16 -15.00
CA ARG A 250 29.29 -4.88 -16.11
C ARG A 250 28.66 -6.17 -16.66
N GLU A 251 29.46 -7.21 -16.82
CA GLU A 251 29.00 -8.51 -17.29
C GLU A 251 28.23 -9.24 -16.19
N ALA A 252 28.71 -9.20 -14.94
CA ALA A 252 27.98 -9.72 -13.80
C ALA A 252 26.58 -9.10 -13.69
N ALA A 253 26.47 -7.78 -13.82
CA ALA A 253 25.21 -7.04 -13.77
C ALA A 253 24.22 -7.55 -14.84
N ARG A 254 24.73 -7.81 -16.05
CA ARG A 254 23.95 -8.39 -17.15
C ARG A 254 23.47 -9.80 -16.83
N LEU A 255 24.33 -10.65 -16.30
CA LEU A 255 23.99 -12.04 -15.97
C LEU A 255 22.87 -12.12 -14.93
N ILE A 256 22.85 -11.21 -13.96
CA ILE A 256 21.91 -11.27 -12.83
C ILE A 256 20.72 -10.30 -12.93
N GLY A 257 20.54 -9.64 -14.08
CA GLY A 257 19.40 -8.74 -14.31
C GLY A 257 19.39 -7.48 -13.42
N VAL A 258 20.54 -6.84 -13.23
CA VAL A 258 20.67 -5.55 -12.53
C VAL A 258 21.53 -4.55 -13.33
N THR A 259 21.60 -3.30 -12.87
CA THR A 259 22.42 -2.28 -13.54
C THR A 259 23.89 -2.32 -13.07
N ASP A 260 24.84 -2.02 -13.97
CA ASP A 260 26.28 -1.88 -13.64
C ASP A 260 26.48 -0.83 -12.52
N ARG A 261 25.71 0.27 -12.57
CA ARG A 261 25.72 1.31 -11.52
C ARG A 261 25.34 0.76 -10.16
N TYR A 262 24.30 -0.08 -10.08
CA TYR A 262 23.87 -0.70 -8.83
C TYR A 262 24.94 -1.61 -8.26
N LEU A 263 25.47 -2.56 -9.06
CA LEU A 263 26.52 -3.46 -8.58
C LEU A 263 27.78 -2.72 -8.15
N ARG A 264 28.18 -1.65 -8.85
CA ARG A 264 29.29 -0.80 -8.41
C ARG A 264 29.01 -0.13 -7.07
N GLY A 265 27.80 0.38 -6.85
CA GLY A 265 27.42 0.98 -5.57
C GLY A 265 27.48 -0.04 -4.43
N VAL A 266 27.02 -1.27 -4.68
CA VAL A 266 27.09 -2.39 -3.73
C VAL A 266 28.54 -2.83 -3.46
N ALA A 267 29.40 -2.83 -4.48
CA ALA A 267 30.83 -3.14 -4.35
C ALA A 267 31.58 -2.05 -3.57
N HIS A 268 31.27 -0.77 -3.84
CA HIS A 268 31.82 0.35 -3.08
C HIS A 268 31.40 0.31 -1.61
N TYR A 269 30.14 -0.03 -1.32
CA TYR A 269 29.68 -0.20 0.06
C TYR A 269 30.44 -1.33 0.77
N TYR A 270 30.72 -2.44 0.08
CA TYR A 270 31.57 -3.50 0.65
C TYR A 270 33.00 -3.01 0.93
N GLU A 271 33.62 -2.33 -0.03
CA GLU A 271 34.97 -1.75 0.09
C GLU A 271 35.08 -0.79 1.29
N GLU A 272 34.06 0.02 1.54
CA GLU A 272 34.04 1.00 2.63
C GLU A 272 33.73 0.37 4.01
N TYR A 273 32.83 -0.61 4.08
CA TYR A 273 32.31 -1.16 5.33
C TYR A 273 32.70 -2.63 5.59
N GLN A 274 33.75 -3.12 4.93
CA GLN A 274 34.16 -4.54 4.96
C GLN A 274 34.26 -5.10 6.39
N VAL A 275 34.97 -4.41 7.28
CA VAL A 275 35.21 -4.86 8.66
C VAL A 275 33.92 -5.02 9.47
N ASP A 276 32.97 -4.08 9.32
CA ASP A 276 31.69 -4.12 10.04
C ASP A 276 30.76 -5.21 9.47
N ILE A 277 30.80 -5.42 8.15
CA ILE A 277 30.06 -6.48 7.46
C ILE A 277 30.57 -7.85 7.93
N GLU A 278 31.88 -8.08 7.88
CA GLU A 278 32.50 -9.34 8.31
C GLU A 278 32.23 -9.62 9.80
N ARG A 279 32.36 -8.62 10.67
CA ARG A 279 32.01 -8.74 12.09
C ARG A 279 30.53 -9.09 12.30
N SER A 280 29.64 -8.51 11.51
CA SER A 280 28.20 -8.80 11.60
C SER A 280 27.89 -10.23 11.19
N LEU A 281 28.49 -10.70 10.08
CA LEU A 281 28.33 -12.07 9.59
C LEU A 281 28.91 -13.08 10.60
N ALA A 282 30.09 -12.82 11.17
CA ALA A 282 30.70 -13.67 12.21
C ALA A 282 29.83 -13.77 13.47
N ALA A 283 29.05 -12.73 13.78
CA ALA A 283 28.07 -12.74 14.86
C ALA A 283 26.71 -13.35 14.48
N GLY A 284 26.59 -13.97 13.30
CA GLY A 284 25.34 -14.56 12.80
C GLY A 284 24.27 -13.53 12.41
N ARG A 285 24.62 -12.25 12.27
CA ARG A 285 23.69 -11.16 11.92
C ARG A 285 23.75 -10.85 10.43
N GLN A 286 22.59 -10.68 9.80
CA GLN A 286 22.52 -10.23 8.41
C GLN A 286 22.71 -8.70 8.31
N PRO A 287 23.64 -8.19 7.47
CA PRO A 287 23.76 -6.78 7.19
C PRO A 287 22.46 -6.20 6.58
N ARG A 288 22.06 -4.99 7.01
CA ARG A 288 20.83 -4.34 6.54
C ARG A 288 20.87 -3.90 5.07
N ARG A 289 22.05 -3.62 4.53
CA ARG A 289 22.28 -3.22 3.14
C ARG A 289 22.94 -4.37 2.38
N ALA A 290 22.56 -4.53 1.11
CA ALA A 290 23.19 -5.48 0.22
C ALA A 290 24.67 -5.11 -0.02
N PHE A 291 25.54 -6.11 -0.09
CA PHE A 291 26.98 -5.98 -0.36
C PHE A 291 27.43 -7.11 -1.29
N ILE A 292 28.52 -6.90 -2.04
CA ILE A 292 29.10 -7.91 -2.93
C ILE A 292 30.62 -7.91 -2.76
N VAL A 293 31.20 -9.10 -2.63
CA VAL A 293 32.65 -9.26 -2.47
C VAL A 293 33.30 -9.12 -3.85
N ALA A 294 33.71 -7.90 -4.18
CA ALA A 294 34.36 -7.55 -5.43
C ALA A 294 35.70 -6.86 -5.15
N HIS A 295 36.62 -6.90 -6.12
CA HIS A 295 37.92 -6.27 -6.02
C HIS A 295 38.30 -5.55 -7.32
N ARG A 296 39.34 -4.72 -7.27
CA ARG A 296 39.86 -4.00 -8.44
C ARG A 296 40.98 -4.80 -9.08
N GLY A 297 40.83 -5.15 -10.35
CA GLY A 297 41.90 -5.75 -11.14
C GLY A 297 42.98 -4.73 -11.55
N THR A 298 43.98 -5.20 -12.29
CA THR A 298 45.19 -4.44 -12.68
C THR A 298 44.93 -3.15 -13.47
N LYS A 299 43.76 -3.02 -14.11
CA LYS A 299 43.31 -1.81 -14.85
C LYS A 299 42.28 -0.98 -14.08
N GLY A 300 42.16 -1.16 -12.76
CA GLY A 300 41.16 -0.49 -11.92
C GLY A 300 39.72 -0.92 -12.17
N ARG A 301 39.50 -1.98 -12.98
CA ARG A 301 38.18 -2.53 -13.28
C ARG A 301 37.71 -3.39 -12.12
N TRP A 302 36.46 -3.23 -11.73
CA TRP A 302 35.84 -4.10 -10.74
C TRP A 302 35.60 -5.51 -11.31
N LEU A 303 36.05 -6.50 -10.55
CA LEU A 303 35.91 -7.92 -10.81
C LEU A 303 35.21 -8.58 -9.62
N VAL A 304 34.39 -9.58 -9.89
CA VAL A 304 33.75 -10.45 -8.91
C VAL A 304 33.97 -11.90 -9.34
N THR A 305 34.21 -12.80 -8.39
CA THR A 305 34.24 -14.23 -8.70
C THR A 305 32.84 -14.73 -8.99
N ARG A 306 32.71 -15.80 -9.78
CA ARG A 306 31.42 -16.45 -10.03
C ARG A 306 30.73 -16.84 -8.72
N GLU A 307 31.48 -17.40 -7.77
CA GLU A 307 30.92 -17.80 -6.48
C GLU A 307 30.43 -16.61 -5.65
N HIS A 308 31.21 -15.52 -5.53
CA HIS A 308 30.75 -14.34 -4.78
C HIS A 308 29.53 -13.68 -5.42
N LEU A 309 29.38 -13.79 -6.74
CA LEU A 309 28.19 -13.33 -7.45
C LEU A 309 26.98 -14.24 -7.19
N ALA A 310 27.17 -15.56 -7.09
CA ALA A 310 26.13 -16.52 -6.73
C ALA A 310 25.68 -16.33 -5.27
N GLU A 311 26.61 -16.23 -4.32
CA GLU A 311 26.30 -15.93 -2.92
C GLU A 311 25.59 -14.57 -2.76
N PHE A 312 25.98 -13.58 -3.57
CA PHE A 312 25.28 -12.30 -3.60
C PHE A 312 23.81 -12.49 -3.98
N LEU A 313 23.50 -13.33 -4.96
CA LEU A 313 22.12 -13.63 -5.35
C LEU A 313 21.34 -14.37 -4.26
N GLU A 314 21.97 -15.32 -3.57
CA GLU A 314 21.37 -16.06 -2.45
C GLU A 314 21.00 -15.13 -1.29
N ARG A 315 21.90 -14.18 -0.96
CA ARG A 315 21.66 -13.18 0.08
C ARG A 315 20.70 -12.08 -0.35
N ARG A 316 20.69 -11.74 -1.65
CA ARG A 316 19.93 -10.61 -2.18
C ARG A 316 18.45 -10.93 -2.18
N ARG A 317 17.68 -10.14 -1.43
CA ARG A 317 16.23 -10.03 -1.64
C ARG A 317 15.97 -9.08 -2.82
N PRO A 318 15.42 -9.56 -3.95
CA PRO A 318 15.05 -8.67 -5.05
C PRO A 318 14.03 -7.64 -4.53
N PRO A 319 14.11 -6.37 -4.96
CA PRO A 319 13.06 -5.42 -4.63
C PRO A 319 11.72 -5.92 -5.18
N ALA A 320 10.68 -5.87 -4.35
CA ALA A 320 9.33 -6.20 -4.79
C ALA A 320 8.93 -5.28 -5.93
N VAL A 321 8.49 -5.85 -7.05
CA VAL A 321 7.96 -5.08 -8.17
C VAL A 321 6.59 -4.59 -7.75
N ARG A 322 6.42 -3.27 -7.69
CA ARG A 322 5.10 -2.66 -7.47
C ARG A 322 4.47 -2.39 -8.83
N VAL A 323 3.35 -3.03 -9.12
CA VAL A 323 2.61 -2.86 -10.38
C VAL A 323 1.56 -1.77 -10.25
N ALA A 324 0.98 -1.61 -9.06
CA ALA A 324 -0.06 -0.64 -8.76
C ALA A 324 -0.18 -0.41 -7.25
N TYR A 325 -1.08 0.49 -6.87
CA TYR A 325 -1.53 0.72 -5.50
C TYR A 325 -3.05 0.66 -5.49
N ASP A 326 -3.61 -0.18 -4.62
CA ASP A 326 -5.06 -0.21 -4.39
C ASP A 326 -5.42 0.80 -3.30
N LEU A 327 -6.23 1.78 -3.67
CA LEU A 327 -6.83 2.76 -2.79
C LEU A 327 -8.26 2.34 -2.50
N THR A 328 -8.42 1.53 -1.46
CA THR A 328 -9.74 1.02 -1.08
C THR A 328 -10.50 2.09 -0.31
N LEU A 329 -11.58 2.63 -0.89
CA LEU A 329 -12.52 3.52 -0.22
C LEU A 329 -13.57 2.68 0.50
N THR A 330 -13.57 2.77 1.82
CA THR A 330 -14.58 2.14 2.68
C THR A 330 -15.59 3.17 3.17
N THR A 331 -16.84 2.76 3.35
CA THR A 331 -17.96 3.62 3.75
C THR A 331 -18.37 3.37 5.19
N GLU A 332 -19.07 4.35 5.78
CA GLU A 332 -19.86 4.19 7.00
C GLU A 332 -20.86 3.03 6.83
N LYS A 333 -21.06 2.22 7.87
CA LYS A 333 -21.85 0.99 7.73
C LYS A 333 -23.32 1.30 7.47
N SER A 334 -23.86 2.37 8.05
CA SER A 334 -25.24 2.79 7.82
C SER A 334 -25.54 3.11 6.36
N LEU A 335 -24.56 3.56 5.57
CA LEU A 335 -24.72 3.81 4.13
C LEU A 335 -25.00 2.51 3.36
N GLY A 336 -24.25 1.45 3.67
CA GLY A 336 -24.49 0.15 3.07
C GLY A 336 -25.85 -0.43 3.44
N VAL A 337 -26.26 -0.23 4.70
CA VAL A 337 -27.60 -0.63 5.16
C VAL A 337 -28.68 0.14 4.41
N LEU A 338 -28.60 1.47 4.33
CA LEU A 338 -29.57 2.28 3.62
C LEU A 338 -29.61 1.94 2.12
N ALA A 339 -28.46 1.84 1.46
CA ALA A 339 -28.39 1.57 0.02
C ALA A 339 -29.00 0.20 -0.36
N LEU A 340 -28.62 -0.86 0.35
CA LEU A 340 -28.92 -2.22 -0.12
C LEU A 340 -30.25 -2.75 0.41
N LEU A 341 -30.81 -2.19 1.49
CA LEU A 341 -32.10 -2.63 2.03
C LEU A 341 -33.29 -1.78 1.54
N SER A 342 -33.05 -0.56 1.05
CA SER A 342 -34.08 0.35 0.55
C SER A 342 -34.48 0.06 -0.91
N ASP A 343 -35.44 0.85 -1.40
CA ASP A 343 -35.90 0.82 -2.79
C ASP A 343 -34.85 1.33 -3.78
N THR A 344 -35.09 1.08 -5.07
CA THR A 344 -34.13 1.39 -6.15
C THR A 344 -33.75 2.88 -6.21
N PRO A 345 -34.68 3.85 -6.10
CA PRO A 345 -34.32 5.27 -6.09
C PRO A 345 -33.38 5.65 -4.93
N THR A 346 -33.69 5.22 -3.70
CA THR A 346 -32.85 5.47 -2.53
C THR A 346 -31.49 4.81 -2.70
N ARG A 347 -31.46 3.56 -3.18
CA ARG A 347 -30.21 2.83 -3.47
C ARG A 347 -29.33 3.60 -4.44
N SER A 348 -29.87 4.00 -5.59
CA SER A 348 -29.12 4.73 -6.62
C SER A 348 -28.57 6.04 -6.06
N ALA A 349 -29.39 6.83 -5.37
CA ALA A 349 -28.94 8.08 -4.76
C ALA A 349 -27.79 7.87 -3.75
N VAL A 350 -27.86 6.82 -2.91
CA VAL A 350 -26.76 6.50 -1.99
C VAL A 350 -25.51 6.05 -2.74
N LEU A 351 -25.63 5.13 -3.69
CA LEU A 351 -24.49 4.63 -4.45
C LEU A 351 -23.84 5.74 -5.31
N ASP A 352 -24.62 6.67 -5.86
CA ASP A 352 -24.14 7.81 -6.64
C ASP A 352 -23.46 8.86 -5.76
N SER A 353 -23.93 9.08 -4.53
CA SER A 353 -23.22 9.95 -3.58
C SER A 353 -21.86 9.35 -3.16
N ILE A 354 -21.78 8.02 -3.02
CA ILE A 354 -20.52 7.31 -2.73
C ILE A 354 -19.57 7.46 -3.92
N GLN A 355 -20.08 7.32 -5.13
CA GLN A 355 -19.35 7.51 -6.37
C GLN A 355 -18.78 8.93 -6.48
N ALA A 356 -19.60 9.95 -6.22
CA ALA A 356 -19.17 11.34 -6.28
C ALA A 356 -18.08 11.66 -5.25
N GLY A 357 -18.23 11.14 -4.01
CA GLY A 357 -17.19 11.23 -3.00
C GLY A 357 -15.89 10.54 -3.43
N ASN A 358 -15.98 9.36 -4.07
CA ASN A 358 -14.83 8.68 -4.64
C ASN A 358 -14.14 9.53 -5.74
N ASP A 359 -14.91 10.09 -6.66
CA ASP A 359 -14.38 10.91 -7.77
C ASP A 359 -13.66 12.15 -7.28
N TRP A 360 -14.24 12.85 -6.30
CA TRP A 360 -13.60 14.00 -5.65
C TRP A 360 -12.26 13.64 -5.01
N ALA A 361 -12.22 12.51 -4.30
CA ALA A 361 -10.99 12.05 -3.68
C ALA A 361 -9.92 11.63 -4.69
N ILE A 362 -10.30 10.96 -5.77
CA ILE A 362 -9.36 10.59 -6.83
C ILE A 362 -8.85 11.85 -7.54
N GLY A 363 -9.70 12.84 -7.82
CA GLY A 363 -9.29 14.15 -8.34
C GLY A 363 -8.28 14.85 -7.42
N TRP A 364 -8.56 14.89 -6.11
CA TRP A 364 -7.65 15.47 -5.11
C TRP A 364 -6.25 14.82 -5.11
N LEU A 365 -6.21 13.49 -5.22
CA LEU A 365 -4.97 12.72 -5.28
C LEU A 365 -4.25 12.88 -6.61
N GLU A 366 -5.02 13.00 -7.70
CA GLU A 366 -4.50 13.21 -9.03
C GLU A 366 -3.78 14.56 -9.16
N ASP A 367 -4.31 15.63 -8.59
CA ASP A 367 -3.66 16.95 -8.58
C ASP A 367 -2.36 16.98 -7.76
N ARG A 368 -2.07 15.91 -7.02
CA ARG A 368 -0.86 15.72 -6.22
C ARG A 368 -0.03 14.54 -6.71
N ALA A 369 -0.29 14.06 -7.93
CA ALA A 369 0.49 13.01 -8.55
C ALA A 369 1.93 13.50 -8.76
N VAL A 370 2.89 12.68 -8.32
CA VAL A 370 4.31 13.00 -8.43
C VAL A 370 5.03 11.80 -9.01
N GLY A 371 5.88 12.03 -10.01
CA GLY A 371 6.85 11.06 -10.50
C GLY A 371 8.25 11.36 -9.97
N ARG A 372 9.25 10.61 -10.47
CA ARG A 372 10.66 10.85 -10.15
C ARG A 372 11.51 11.03 -11.40
N ILE A 373 12.18 12.17 -11.49
CA ILE A 373 13.18 12.49 -12.51
C ILE A 373 14.51 12.70 -11.80
N ASP A 374 15.51 11.88 -12.15
CA ASP A 374 16.85 11.91 -11.56
C ASP A 374 16.91 11.85 -10.02
N GLY A 375 15.92 11.20 -9.41
CA GLY A 375 15.80 11.04 -7.95
C GLY A 375 15.08 12.20 -7.25
N LYS A 376 14.68 13.23 -7.98
CA LYS A 376 13.88 14.35 -7.47
C LYS A 376 12.38 14.10 -7.74
N PRO A 377 11.50 14.46 -6.80
CA PRO A 377 10.06 14.51 -7.07
C PRO A 377 9.79 15.58 -8.13
N VAL A 378 8.94 15.25 -9.10
CA VAL A 378 8.44 16.19 -10.10
C VAL A 378 6.95 15.94 -10.24
N GLU A 379 6.16 17.01 -10.30
CA GLU A 379 4.72 16.93 -10.53
C GLU A 379 4.44 16.16 -11.83
N ALA A 380 3.50 15.24 -11.74
CA ALA A 380 3.01 14.49 -12.89
C ALA A 380 1.73 15.14 -13.41
N GLU A 381 1.37 14.82 -14.64
CA GLU A 381 0.16 15.36 -15.27
C GLU A 381 -1.12 14.76 -14.69
N GLY A 382 -1.04 13.58 -14.07
CA GLY A 382 -2.14 12.98 -13.32
C GLY A 382 -1.93 11.51 -13.00
N LEU A 383 -3.04 10.78 -12.82
CA LEU A 383 -3.06 9.35 -12.49
C LEU A 383 -3.80 8.55 -13.57
N ALA A 384 -3.49 7.25 -13.63
CA ALA A 384 -4.30 6.28 -14.34
C ALA A 384 -4.88 5.32 -13.30
N VAL A 385 -6.21 5.34 -13.14
CA VAL A 385 -6.89 4.63 -12.06
C VAL A 385 -8.01 3.76 -12.63
N ALA A 386 -8.01 2.47 -12.31
CA ALA A 386 -9.15 1.59 -12.55
C ALA A 386 -9.97 1.48 -11.26
N SER A 387 -11.20 2.01 -11.27
CA SER A 387 -12.10 2.05 -10.11
C SER A 387 -13.20 1.01 -10.21
N PHE A 388 -13.31 0.13 -9.21
CA PHE A 388 -14.29 -0.96 -9.14
C PHE A 388 -15.18 -0.78 -7.93
N ARG A 389 -16.50 -0.76 -8.13
CA ARG A 389 -17.49 -0.68 -7.05
C ARG A 389 -17.95 -2.08 -6.67
N HIS A 390 -17.77 -2.44 -5.41
CA HIS A 390 -18.29 -3.68 -4.83
C HIS A 390 -19.35 -3.34 -3.79
N LEU A 391 -20.37 -4.20 -3.64
CA LEU A 391 -21.52 -3.92 -2.75
C LEU A 391 -21.52 -4.73 -1.46
N THR A 392 -20.82 -5.86 -1.44
CA THR A 392 -20.86 -6.79 -0.30
C THR A 392 -19.47 -7.00 0.28
N SER A 393 -19.43 -7.19 1.60
CA SER A 393 -18.23 -7.66 2.27
C SER A 393 -17.98 -9.14 1.98
N ARG A 394 -16.81 -9.65 2.36
CA ARG A 394 -16.52 -11.10 2.27
C ARG A 394 -17.45 -11.97 3.11
N ALA A 395 -18.00 -11.42 4.20
CA ALA A 395 -19.01 -12.09 5.02
C ALA A 395 -20.44 -11.93 4.45
N LEU A 396 -20.55 -11.43 3.21
CA LEU A 396 -21.82 -11.14 2.52
C LEU A 396 -22.71 -10.15 3.29
N ASP A 397 -22.14 -9.28 4.13
CA ASP A 397 -22.88 -8.14 4.71
C ASP A 397 -22.88 -6.92 3.76
N PRO A 398 -23.91 -6.04 3.84
CA PRO A 398 -23.97 -4.79 3.09
C PRO A 398 -22.73 -3.91 3.34
N PHE A 399 -21.97 -3.65 2.27
CA PHE A 399 -20.75 -2.88 2.36
C PHE A 399 -20.32 -2.34 0.99
N PRO A 400 -20.95 -1.26 0.49
CA PRO A 400 -20.49 -0.58 -0.71
C PRO A 400 -19.09 0.01 -0.48
N HIS A 401 -18.14 -0.37 -1.31
CA HIS A 401 -16.75 0.09 -1.26
C HIS A 401 -16.15 0.16 -2.67
N HIS A 402 -15.14 1.01 -2.84
CA HIS A 402 -14.41 1.12 -4.10
C HIS A 402 -13.00 0.56 -3.95
N HIS A 403 -12.57 -0.25 -4.91
CA HIS A 403 -11.16 -0.53 -5.16
C HIS A 403 -10.68 0.41 -6.26
N ASN A 404 -9.77 1.33 -5.94
CA ASN A 404 -9.20 2.25 -6.92
C ASN A 404 -7.75 1.83 -7.19
N VAL A 405 -7.54 1.06 -8.24
CA VAL A 405 -6.22 0.56 -8.64
C VAL A 405 -5.48 1.65 -9.39
N VAL A 406 -4.62 2.37 -8.69
CA VAL A 406 -3.73 3.39 -9.23
C VAL A 406 -2.51 2.70 -9.85
N MET A 407 -2.37 2.80 -11.17
CA MET A 407 -1.24 2.21 -11.89
C MET A 407 0.08 2.83 -11.41
N ASN A 408 1.14 2.03 -11.29
CA ASN A 408 2.46 2.54 -10.87
C ASN A 408 3.21 3.27 -12.00
N THR A 409 2.50 4.07 -12.78
CA THR A 409 3.01 4.88 -13.88
C THR A 409 2.38 6.26 -13.82
N ALA A 410 3.17 7.30 -14.02
CA ALA A 410 2.74 8.68 -14.07
C ALA A 410 3.36 9.35 -15.30
N ARG A 411 2.54 10.04 -16.09
CA ARG A 411 3.03 10.84 -17.23
C ARG A 411 3.63 12.14 -16.71
N MET A 412 4.87 12.42 -17.10
CA MET A 412 5.61 13.60 -16.71
C MET A 412 5.38 14.73 -17.74
N PRO A 413 5.65 16.00 -17.39
CA PRO A 413 5.48 17.13 -18.31
C PRO A 413 6.30 17.05 -19.61
N ASP A 414 7.39 16.27 -19.62
CA ASP A 414 8.20 15.99 -20.82
C ASP A 414 7.59 14.91 -21.73
N GLY A 415 6.38 14.42 -21.39
CA GLY A 415 5.68 13.34 -22.08
C GLY A 415 6.16 11.93 -21.72
N SER A 416 7.22 11.80 -20.91
CA SER A 416 7.72 10.49 -20.49
C SER A 416 6.90 9.88 -19.36
N HIS A 417 6.88 8.55 -19.28
CA HIS A 417 6.29 7.84 -18.16
C HIS A 417 7.36 7.47 -17.12
N ARG A 418 7.03 7.68 -15.84
CA ARG A 418 7.89 7.34 -14.71
C ARG A 418 7.11 6.59 -13.64
N GLY A 419 7.84 5.87 -12.78
CA GLY A 419 7.23 5.24 -11.61
C GLY A 419 6.65 6.30 -10.67
N LEU A 420 5.44 6.03 -10.17
CA LEU A 420 4.72 6.93 -9.26
C LEU A 420 5.47 7.04 -7.92
N TRP A 421 5.64 8.27 -7.44
CA TRP A 421 6.17 8.54 -6.11
C TRP A 421 5.07 8.35 -5.06
N SER A 422 4.78 7.09 -4.75
CA SER A 422 3.60 6.70 -3.96
C SER A 422 3.50 7.27 -2.56
N ARG A 423 4.58 7.84 -1.99
CA ARG A 423 4.52 8.56 -0.70
C ARG A 423 3.43 9.64 -0.70
N VAL A 424 3.17 10.29 -1.85
CA VAL A 424 2.10 11.29 -1.97
C VAL A 424 0.72 10.70 -1.76
N LEU A 425 0.49 9.44 -2.15
CA LEU A 425 -0.77 8.73 -1.93
C LEU A 425 -1.02 8.52 -0.43
N PHE A 426 0.00 8.06 0.30
CA PHE A 426 -0.10 7.84 1.74
C PHE A 426 -0.29 9.16 2.51
N ALA A 427 0.45 10.21 2.14
CA ALA A 427 0.36 11.53 2.78
C ALA A 427 -1.02 12.18 2.58
N ASN A 428 -1.68 11.94 1.44
CA ASN A 428 -2.95 12.57 1.09
C ASN A 428 -4.18 11.68 1.30
N ALA A 429 -4.03 10.40 1.62
CA ALA A 429 -5.16 9.48 1.82
C ALA A 429 -6.14 9.97 2.90
N HIS A 430 -5.64 10.60 3.97
CA HIS A 430 -6.49 11.12 5.03
C HIS A 430 -7.33 12.33 4.57
N ALA A 431 -6.70 13.30 3.89
CA ALA A 431 -7.39 14.43 3.27
C ALA A 431 -8.43 13.98 2.24
N ALA A 432 -8.04 13.07 1.34
CA ALA A 432 -8.93 12.49 0.34
C ALA A 432 -10.15 11.79 0.99
N SER A 433 -9.94 11.11 2.13
CA SER A 433 -11.03 10.49 2.89
C SER A 433 -12.00 11.52 3.46
N ALA A 434 -11.49 12.64 3.99
CA ALA A 434 -12.31 13.71 4.54
C ALA A 434 -13.18 14.37 3.45
N LEU A 435 -12.58 14.67 2.29
CA LEU A 435 -13.28 15.25 1.13
C LEU A 435 -14.37 14.31 0.60
N ALA A 436 -14.05 13.03 0.39
CA ALA A 436 -15.04 12.04 -0.04
C ALA A 436 -16.21 11.94 0.94
N THR A 437 -15.91 11.97 2.24
CA THR A 437 -16.91 11.86 3.31
C THR A 437 -17.85 13.05 3.30
N VAL A 438 -17.33 14.26 3.24
CA VAL A 438 -18.14 15.49 3.30
C VAL A 438 -18.96 15.67 2.03
N GLU A 439 -18.38 15.39 0.86
CA GLU A 439 -19.12 15.40 -0.41
C GLU A 439 -20.31 14.43 -0.39
N MET A 440 -20.07 13.18 0.01
CA MET A 440 -21.15 12.20 0.11
C MET A 440 -22.23 12.63 1.12
N ARG A 441 -21.84 13.11 2.30
CA ARG A 441 -22.80 13.55 3.32
C ARG A 441 -23.66 14.70 2.82
N HIS A 442 -23.04 15.68 2.19
CA HIS A 442 -23.73 16.81 1.59
C HIS A 442 -24.71 16.38 0.52
N GLN A 443 -24.27 15.56 -0.45
CA GLN A 443 -25.16 15.07 -1.51
C GLN A 443 -26.34 14.27 -0.94
N LEU A 444 -26.11 13.38 0.03
CA LEU A 444 -27.19 12.59 0.63
C LEU A 444 -28.18 13.43 1.42
N SER A 445 -27.68 14.37 2.21
CA SER A 445 -28.55 15.29 2.95
C SER A 445 -29.33 16.21 2.02
N VAL A 446 -28.79 16.59 0.85
CA VAL A 446 -29.50 17.40 -0.15
C VAL A 446 -30.52 16.59 -0.95
N SER A 447 -30.14 15.41 -1.44
CA SER A 447 -30.95 14.60 -2.38
C SER A 447 -32.00 13.74 -1.69
N LEU A 448 -31.70 13.19 -0.51
CA LEU A 448 -32.57 12.28 0.22
C LEU A 448 -33.04 12.85 1.56
N GLY A 449 -32.56 14.02 1.99
CA GLY A 449 -32.93 14.59 3.28
C GLY A 449 -32.43 13.77 4.47
N VAL A 450 -31.35 12.99 4.32
CA VAL A 450 -30.82 12.13 5.40
C VAL A 450 -30.24 12.96 6.55
N ARG A 451 -30.55 12.56 7.79
CA ARG A 451 -29.95 13.10 9.03
C ARG A 451 -28.88 12.18 9.58
N TRP A 452 -27.97 12.74 10.38
CA TRP A 452 -26.79 12.07 10.92
C TRP A 452 -26.78 12.09 12.44
N ARG A 453 -26.11 11.10 13.03
CA ARG A 453 -25.84 10.99 14.47
C ARG A 453 -24.39 10.56 14.72
N PRO A 454 -23.78 10.88 15.87
CA PRO A 454 -22.46 10.36 16.24
C PRO A 454 -22.43 8.84 16.35
N SER A 455 -21.33 8.21 15.91
CA SER A 455 -21.15 6.75 15.93
C SER A 455 -20.72 6.18 17.30
N GLY A 456 -20.19 7.03 18.20
CA GLY A 456 -19.59 6.65 19.49
C GLY A 456 -18.12 6.21 19.41
N LYS A 457 -17.56 5.95 18.21
CA LYS A 457 -16.14 5.61 17.98
C LYS A 457 -15.40 6.69 17.16
N GLY A 458 -15.95 7.90 17.12
CA GLY A 458 -15.54 8.95 16.18
C GLY A 458 -16.23 8.79 14.82
N GLY A 459 -16.64 9.91 14.22
CA GLY A 459 -17.41 9.92 12.98
C GLY A 459 -18.93 9.82 13.16
N TRP A 460 -19.64 9.66 12.05
CA TRP A 460 -21.09 9.84 11.95
C TRP A 460 -21.75 8.63 11.29
N GLU A 461 -22.98 8.33 11.67
CA GLU A 461 -23.84 7.31 11.04
C GLU A 461 -25.20 7.94 10.74
N ILE A 462 -26.00 7.35 9.85
CA ILE A 462 -27.35 7.82 9.57
C ILE A 462 -28.22 7.71 10.82
N ALA A 463 -28.89 8.81 11.18
CA ALA A 463 -29.85 8.85 12.27
C ALA A 463 -31.01 7.88 11.98
N GLY A 464 -31.46 7.14 12.98
CA GLY A 464 -32.47 6.07 12.82
C GLY A 464 -31.89 4.66 12.56
N ILE A 465 -30.65 4.55 12.06
CA ILE A 465 -29.95 3.25 12.01
C ILE A 465 -29.15 3.09 13.29
N SER A 466 -29.56 2.18 14.18
CA SER A 466 -28.97 2.03 15.53
C SER A 466 -27.57 1.38 15.52
N ASN A 467 -26.80 1.58 16.60
CA ASN A 467 -25.51 0.90 16.77
C ASN A 467 -25.65 -0.63 16.81
N THR A 468 -26.81 -1.16 17.20
CA THR A 468 -27.09 -2.60 17.15
C THR A 468 -27.22 -3.10 15.72
N VAL A 469 -27.94 -2.37 14.85
CA VAL A 469 -28.00 -2.69 13.41
C VAL A 469 -26.62 -2.60 12.77
N VAL A 470 -25.84 -1.57 13.08
CA VAL A 470 -24.46 -1.43 12.58
C VAL A 470 -23.60 -2.64 12.98
N ARG A 471 -23.69 -3.09 14.25
CA ARG A 471 -22.97 -4.28 14.72
C ARG A 471 -23.42 -5.57 14.03
N GLU A 472 -24.71 -5.73 13.78
CA GLU A 472 -25.30 -6.88 13.07
C GLU A 472 -24.67 -7.08 11.69
N PHE A 473 -24.44 -5.99 10.94
CA PHE A 473 -23.86 -6.03 9.59
C PHE A 473 -22.35 -5.76 9.55
N SER A 474 -21.67 -5.91 10.70
CA SER A 474 -20.22 -5.75 10.83
C SER A 474 -19.52 -7.06 11.20
N LYS A 475 -20.06 -8.21 10.79
CA LYS A 475 -19.59 -9.55 11.22
C LYS A 475 -18.08 -9.76 11.03
N ARG A 476 -17.55 -9.40 9.86
CA ARG A 476 -16.11 -9.52 9.58
C ARG A 476 -15.24 -8.69 10.54
N ARG A 477 -15.70 -7.49 10.91
CA ARG A 477 -14.99 -6.64 11.85
C ARG A 477 -15.02 -7.25 13.25
N ASN A 478 -16.17 -7.78 13.66
CA ASN A 478 -16.33 -8.46 14.94
C ASN A 478 -15.42 -9.69 15.04
N GLU A 479 -15.37 -10.54 14.00
CA GLU A 479 -14.45 -11.69 13.95
C GLU A 479 -12.98 -11.30 14.10
N ILE A 480 -12.56 -10.20 13.45
CA ILE A 480 -11.19 -9.68 13.58
C ILE A 480 -10.96 -9.13 14.98
N ASP A 481 -11.88 -8.33 15.51
CA ASP A 481 -11.78 -7.71 16.82
C ASP A 481 -11.82 -8.77 17.96
N ASP A 482 -12.57 -9.88 17.79
CA ASP A 482 -12.58 -11.05 18.69
C ASP A 482 -11.24 -11.79 18.63
N ALA A 483 -10.77 -12.17 17.43
CA ALA A 483 -9.49 -12.86 17.26
C ALA A 483 -8.29 -12.01 17.73
N LEU A 484 -8.37 -10.69 17.59
CA LEU A 484 -7.36 -9.76 18.10
C LEU A 484 -7.37 -9.73 19.64
N ARG A 485 -8.54 -9.65 20.28
CA ARG A 485 -8.65 -9.70 21.74
C ARG A 485 -8.15 -11.03 22.32
N GLU A 486 -8.47 -12.15 21.68
CA GLU A 486 -7.93 -13.46 22.07
C GLU A 486 -6.40 -13.47 22.00
N LEU A 487 -5.83 -13.00 20.89
CA LEU A 487 -4.37 -12.91 20.75
C LEU A 487 -3.76 -11.99 21.81
N GLU A 488 -4.30 -10.78 22.00
CA GLU A 488 -3.78 -9.80 22.96
C GLU A 488 -3.84 -10.31 24.40
N THR A 489 -4.88 -11.11 24.73
CA THR A 489 -5.00 -11.81 26.01
C THR A 489 -3.94 -12.90 26.16
N GLU A 490 -3.68 -13.67 25.10
CA GLU A 490 -2.67 -14.74 25.09
C GLU A 490 -1.25 -14.20 25.21
N ILE A 491 -0.93 -13.11 24.50
CA ILE A 491 0.43 -12.53 24.47
C ILE A 491 0.67 -11.48 25.55
N GLY A 492 -0.37 -11.05 26.30
CA GLY A 492 -0.28 -10.07 27.38
C GLY A 492 0.18 -8.68 26.94
N ARG A 493 0.07 -8.34 25.65
CA ARG A 493 0.44 -7.05 25.06
C ARG A 493 -0.42 -6.76 23.82
N GLY A 494 -0.43 -5.50 23.38
CA GLY A 494 -1.03 -5.15 22.09
C GLY A 494 -0.35 -5.85 20.91
N ALA A 495 -1.13 -6.25 19.91
CA ALA A 495 -0.62 -6.94 18.74
C ALA A 495 0.18 -5.98 17.82
N HIS A 496 1.30 -6.46 17.28
CA HIS A 496 2.11 -5.73 16.30
C HIS A 496 1.42 -5.76 14.92
N PRO A 497 1.59 -4.75 14.05
CA PRO A 497 0.97 -4.69 12.72
C PRO A 497 1.04 -5.97 11.86
N HIS A 498 2.16 -6.70 11.90
CA HIS A 498 2.30 -7.99 11.19
C HIS A 498 1.47 -9.13 11.79
N GLU A 499 1.23 -9.12 13.11
CA GLU A 499 0.38 -10.09 13.81
C GLU A 499 -1.10 -9.83 13.49
N ILE A 500 -1.49 -8.55 13.42
CA ILE A 500 -2.81 -8.11 12.97
C ILE A 500 -3.06 -8.56 11.52
N GLU A 501 -2.09 -8.32 10.63
CA GLU A 501 -2.17 -8.76 9.22
C GLU A 501 -2.37 -10.27 9.13
N HIS A 502 -1.60 -11.06 9.89
CA HIS A 502 -1.71 -12.51 9.91
C HIS A 502 -3.08 -13.01 10.43
N ILE A 503 -3.65 -12.38 11.47
CA ILE A 503 -5.01 -12.69 11.95
C ILE A 503 -6.06 -12.40 10.87
N VAL A 504 -5.95 -11.24 10.20
CA VAL A 504 -6.86 -10.84 9.12
C VAL A 504 -6.79 -11.82 7.94
N LEU A 505 -5.63 -12.43 7.69
CA LEU A 505 -5.45 -13.47 6.67
C LEU A 505 -5.99 -14.84 7.11
N ARG A 506 -5.79 -15.25 8.37
CA ARG A 506 -6.14 -16.59 8.85
C ARG A 506 -7.63 -16.78 9.13
N THR A 507 -8.31 -15.73 9.59
CA THR A 507 -9.76 -15.73 9.87
C THR A 507 -10.62 -15.57 8.61
N ARG A 508 -10.08 -15.84 7.42
CA ARG A 508 -10.77 -15.65 6.14
C ARG A 508 -11.75 -16.79 5.87
N PRO A 509 -13.07 -16.54 5.78
CA PRO A 509 -14.00 -17.51 5.20
C PRO A 509 -13.81 -17.61 3.68
N ALA A 510 -14.06 -18.79 3.12
CA ALA A 510 -14.17 -18.99 1.68
C ALA A 510 -15.40 -18.21 1.15
N LYS A 511 -15.30 -17.60 -0.05
CA LYS A 511 -16.44 -16.93 -0.67
C LYS A 511 -17.49 -18.00 -1.03
N ASN A 512 -18.58 -18.05 -0.27
CA ASN A 512 -19.77 -18.83 -0.63
C ASN A 512 -20.67 -18.01 -1.55
N HIS A 513 -21.31 -18.67 -2.52
CA HIS A 513 -22.21 -18.04 -3.47
C HIS A 513 -23.65 -18.23 -2.99
N THR A 514 -24.26 -17.16 -2.48
CA THR A 514 -25.70 -17.10 -2.18
C THR A 514 -26.38 -16.30 -3.29
N PRO A 515 -27.53 -16.76 -3.84
CA PRO A 515 -28.35 -15.94 -4.73
C PRO A 515 -28.67 -14.61 -4.07
N ALA A 516 -28.67 -13.55 -4.86
CA ALA A 516 -28.60 -12.22 -4.29
C ALA A 516 -29.97 -11.71 -3.79
N ASP A 517 -31.08 -12.29 -4.27
CA ASP A 517 -32.43 -12.08 -3.70
C ASP A 517 -32.55 -12.66 -2.29
N ASP A 518 -32.16 -13.92 -2.11
CA ASP A 518 -32.12 -14.59 -0.79
C ASP A 518 -31.25 -13.82 0.22
N LEU A 519 -30.19 -13.17 -0.29
CA LEU A 519 -29.27 -12.38 0.52
C LEU A 519 -29.92 -11.07 1.00
N VAL A 520 -30.65 -10.36 0.14
CA VAL A 520 -31.36 -9.12 0.49
C VAL A 520 -32.50 -9.41 1.47
N ASP A 521 -33.25 -10.48 1.27
CA ASP A 521 -34.33 -10.88 2.17
C ASP A 521 -33.78 -11.26 3.55
N SER A 522 -32.67 -12.01 3.59
CA SER A 522 -31.94 -12.31 4.82
C SER A 522 -31.49 -11.03 5.54
N TRP A 523 -30.99 -10.03 4.81
CA TRP A 523 -30.62 -8.74 5.41
C TRP A 523 -31.83 -8.00 5.97
N ARG A 524 -32.94 -7.92 5.23
CA ARG A 524 -34.17 -7.26 5.70
C ARG A 524 -34.70 -7.92 6.97
N GLU A 525 -34.69 -9.25 7.03
CA GLU A 525 -35.11 -9.99 8.23
C GLU A 525 -34.19 -9.69 9.43
N ARG A 526 -32.86 -9.75 9.22
CA ARG A 526 -31.87 -9.43 10.26
C ARG A 526 -31.99 -7.99 10.77
N ALA A 527 -32.25 -7.04 9.88
CA ALA A 527 -32.46 -5.63 10.21
C ALA A 527 -33.76 -5.43 11.01
N ALA A 528 -34.85 -6.07 10.60
CA ALA A 528 -36.15 -6.00 11.25
C ALA A 528 -36.11 -6.54 12.70
N ARG A 529 -35.33 -7.60 12.96
CA ARG A 529 -35.11 -8.12 14.34
C ARG A 529 -34.51 -7.07 15.28
N HIS A 530 -33.81 -6.06 14.73
CA HIS A 530 -33.21 -4.96 15.48
C HIS A 530 -33.96 -3.63 15.31
N GLY A 531 -35.22 -3.69 14.86
CA GLY A 531 -36.13 -2.54 14.77
C GLY A 531 -36.05 -1.71 13.49
N LEU A 532 -35.24 -2.11 12.50
CA LEU A 532 -35.15 -1.43 11.20
C LEU A 532 -36.05 -2.14 10.17
N THR A 533 -37.35 -1.83 10.23
CA THR A 533 -38.37 -2.34 9.30
C THR A 533 -38.37 -1.56 7.97
N ALA A 534 -39.18 -2.00 6.99
CA ALA A 534 -39.35 -1.27 5.72
C ALA A 534 -39.89 0.16 5.95
N ASP A 535 -40.89 0.33 6.79
CA ASP A 535 -41.41 1.66 7.15
C ASP A 535 -40.36 2.52 7.85
N ALA A 536 -39.56 1.91 8.72
CA ALA A 536 -38.46 2.61 9.39
C ALA A 536 -37.38 3.07 8.40
N LEU A 537 -37.07 2.27 7.36
CA LEU A 537 -36.14 2.64 6.28
C LEU A 537 -36.67 3.82 5.45
N ILE A 538 -37.96 3.81 5.10
CA ILE A 538 -38.61 4.92 4.37
C ILE A 538 -38.56 6.19 5.21
N ALA A 539 -38.76 6.10 6.53
CA ALA A 539 -38.72 7.24 7.43
C ALA A 539 -37.32 7.85 7.65
N LEU A 540 -36.24 7.24 7.13
CA LEU A 540 -34.88 7.79 7.20
C LEU A 540 -34.61 8.89 6.15
N THR A 541 -35.50 9.04 5.17
CA THR A 541 -35.37 9.97 4.05
C THR A 541 -36.55 10.94 4.02
N GLY A 542 -36.47 11.97 3.18
CA GLY A 542 -37.53 12.96 3.01
C GLY A 542 -37.65 13.96 4.16
N HIS A 543 -36.69 14.03 5.07
CA HIS A 543 -36.68 15.10 6.06
C HIS A 543 -36.48 16.46 5.38
N GLU A 544 -37.16 17.49 5.89
CA GLU A 544 -37.12 18.83 5.32
C GLU A 544 -35.69 19.37 5.35
N ARG A 545 -35.22 19.87 4.19
CA ARG A 545 -33.88 20.42 4.04
C ARG A 545 -33.75 21.66 4.91
N THR A 546 -33.05 21.52 6.02
CA THR A 546 -32.66 22.66 6.86
C THR A 546 -31.29 23.13 6.38
N GLU A 547 -31.22 24.35 5.85
CA GLU A 547 -29.93 24.96 5.55
C GLU A 547 -29.14 25.15 6.85
N GLN A 548 -27.96 24.55 6.92
CA GLN A 548 -27.12 24.62 8.10
C GLN A 548 -26.56 26.05 8.23
N LYS A 549 -26.99 26.77 9.28
CA LYS A 549 -26.37 28.07 9.61
C LYS A 549 -25.02 27.82 10.27
N VAL A 550 -23.97 27.98 9.48
CA VAL A 550 -22.58 27.76 9.91
C VAL A 550 -21.99 29.07 10.43
N ASP A 551 -21.75 29.15 11.74
CA ASP A 551 -20.91 30.20 12.34
C ASP A 551 -19.45 29.73 12.31
N THR A 552 -18.71 30.19 11.30
CA THR A 552 -17.31 29.79 11.08
C THR A 552 -16.41 30.14 12.26
N ASP A 553 -16.62 31.30 12.89
CA ASP A 553 -15.81 31.75 14.02
C ASP A 553 -16.05 30.88 15.25
N ALA A 554 -17.32 30.51 15.51
CA ALA A 554 -17.65 29.57 16.57
C ALA A 554 -17.04 28.18 16.35
N ILE A 555 -17.08 27.68 15.11
CA ILE A 555 -16.46 26.39 14.75
C ILE A 555 -14.95 26.45 14.95
N PHE A 556 -14.28 27.49 14.46
CA PHE A 556 -12.84 27.64 14.59
C PHE A 556 -12.43 27.74 16.06
N ARG A 557 -13.20 28.46 16.90
CA ARG A 557 -12.99 28.52 18.36
C ARG A 557 -13.16 27.18 19.04
N SER A 558 -14.20 26.44 18.69
CA SER A 558 -14.43 25.11 19.21
C SER A 558 -13.31 24.15 18.79
N LEU A 559 -12.91 24.20 17.52
CA LEU A 559 -11.89 23.32 16.96
C LEU A 559 -10.48 23.62 17.49
N ALA A 560 -10.15 24.88 17.76
CA ALA A 560 -8.86 25.29 18.33
C ALA A 560 -8.79 25.14 19.86
N GLY A 561 -9.94 24.90 20.51
CA GLY A 561 -10.05 24.79 21.97
C GLY A 561 -9.45 23.50 22.57
N PRO A 562 -9.54 23.34 23.90
CA PRO A 562 -8.86 22.26 24.64
C PRO A 562 -9.25 20.85 24.20
N ASP A 563 -10.54 20.63 23.90
CA ASP A 563 -11.07 19.34 23.44
C ASP A 563 -11.08 19.22 21.90
N GLY A 564 -10.44 20.18 21.21
CA GLY A 564 -10.42 20.30 19.76
C GLY A 564 -9.33 19.48 19.08
N ILE A 565 -8.81 20.00 17.97
CA ILE A 565 -7.85 19.30 17.09
C ILE A 565 -6.55 18.93 17.79
N CYS A 566 -6.13 19.71 18.80
CA CYS A 566 -4.91 19.47 19.56
C CYS A 566 -5.12 18.68 20.87
N SER A 567 -6.30 18.10 21.10
CA SER A 567 -6.57 17.33 22.33
C SER A 567 -5.69 16.07 22.47
N GLY A 568 -5.35 15.42 21.34
CA GLY A 568 -4.50 14.22 21.31
C GLY A 568 -3.06 14.43 20.84
N SER A 569 -2.73 15.60 20.29
CA SER A 569 -1.41 15.94 19.74
C SER A 569 -1.16 17.45 19.85
N SER A 570 0.08 17.86 20.12
CA SER A 570 0.43 19.28 20.17
C SER A 570 0.54 19.94 18.80
N VAL A 571 0.62 19.15 17.73
CA VAL A 571 0.74 19.62 16.35
C VAL A 571 -0.20 18.86 15.42
N PHE A 572 -0.60 19.51 14.32
CA PHE A 572 -1.43 18.91 13.29
C PHE A 572 -1.03 19.41 11.89
N SER A 573 -1.39 18.62 10.89
CA SER A 573 -1.24 18.91 9.46
C SER A 573 -2.53 19.48 8.87
N ARG A 574 -2.44 20.08 7.68
CA ARG A 574 -3.63 20.50 6.91
C ARG A 574 -4.60 19.34 6.63
N SER A 575 -4.07 18.13 6.41
CA SER A 575 -4.88 16.91 6.22
C SER A 575 -5.69 16.53 7.46
N GLU A 576 -5.12 16.74 8.66
CA GLU A 576 -5.84 16.53 9.92
C GLU A 576 -6.87 17.63 10.17
N ALA A 577 -6.59 18.89 9.78
CA ALA A 577 -7.56 19.98 9.84
C ALA A 577 -8.79 19.71 8.96
N LEU A 578 -8.61 19.26 7.72
CA LEU A 578 -9.69 18.81 6.84
C LEU A 578 -10.56 17.74 7.52
N ALA A 579 -9.93 16.70 8.06
CA ALA A 579 -10.63 15.59 8.70
C ALA A 579 -11.35 16.01 10.00
N ALA A 580 -10.78 16.93 10.76
CA ALA A 580 -11.38 17.44 11.99
C ALA A 580 -12.59 18.33 11.68
N LEU A 581 -12.48 19.25 10.71
CA LEU A 581 -13.61 20.06 10.24
C LEU A 581 -14.74 19.22 9.65
N ALA A 582 -14.40 18.22 8.83
CA ALA A 582 -15.35 17.29 8.23
C ALA A 582 -16.21 16.52 9.26
N ASN A 583 -15.71 16.35 10.48
CA ASN A 583 -16.41 15.64 11.54
C ASN A 583 -16.81 16.55 12.70
N HIS A 584 -16.59 17.86 12.59
CA HIS A 584 -16.91 18.82 13.64
C HIS A 584 -18.43 18.89 13.83
N PRO A 585 -18.94 18.76 15.08
CA PRO A 585 -20.36 18.79 15.36
C PRO A 585 -20.89 20.23 15.28
N ILE A 586 -21.88 20.43 14.41
CA ILE A 586 -22.59 21.69 14.26
C ILE A 586 -23.92 21.59 15.00
N PRO A 587 -24.22 22.49 15.96
CA PRO A 587 -25.49 22.51 16.65
C PRO A 587 -26.67 22.62 15.68
N ASP A 588 -27.72 21.85 15.92
CA ASP A 588 -28.96 21.98 15.15
C ASP A 588 -29.69 23.27 15.56
N ALA A 589 -30.02 24.12 14.58
CA ALA A 589 -30.75 25.36 14.80
C ALA A 589 -32.14 25.13 15.42
N ALA A 590 -32.72 23.94 15.21
CA ALA A 590 -34.00 23.54 15.79
C ALA A 590 -33.87 22.93 17.21
N GLY A 591 -32.68 22.92 17.80
CA GLY A 591 -32.43 22.33 19.12
C GLY A 591 -32.36 20.79 19.14
N GLY A 592 -32.26 20.16 17.97
CA GLY A 592 -32.07 18.73 17.80
C GLY A 592 -30.62 18.26 17.99
N GLU A 593 -30.35 16.99 17.69
CA GLU A 593 -28.99 16.43 17.71
C GLU A 593 -28.08 17.17 16.71
N ALA A 594 -26.87 17.52 17.16
CA ALA A 594 -25.85 18.11 16.33
C ALA A 594 -25.63 17.28 15.05
N GLN A 595 -25.37 17.96 13.94
CA GLN A 595 -25.11 17.36 12.64
C GLN A 595 -23.63 17.53 12.28
N PRO A 596 -23.05 16.71 11.38
CA PRO A 596 -21.73 17.00 10.84
C PRO A 596 -21.79 18.29 10.01
N LEU A 597 -20.63 18.81 9.63
CA LEU A 597 -20.56 19.84 8.60
C LEU A 597 -21.07 19.27 7.27
N LEU A 598 -22.18 19.82 6.75
CA LEU A 598 -22.86 19.37 5.53
C LEU A 598 -22.57 20.30 4.36
N CYS A 599 -21.28 20.48 4.05
CA CYS A 599 -20.81 21.28 2.92
C CYS A 599 -20.26 20.40 1.78
N GLY A 600 -20.10 20.93 0.57
CA GLY A 600 -19.38 20.22 -0.49
C GLY A 600 -17.87 20.14 -0.22
N ALA A 601 -17.15 19.25 -0.89
CA ALA A 601 -15.70 19.09 -0.72
C ALA A 601 -14.91 20.39 -0.95
N GLN A 602 -15.29 21.17 -1.96
CA GLN A 602 -14.68 22.47 -2.28
C GLN A 602 -14.80 23.47 -1.12
N GLN A 603 -16.00 23.57 -0.53
CA GLN A 603 -16.24 24.48 0.59
C GLN A 603 -15.46 24.04 1.85
N LEU A 604 -15.30 22.73 2.08
CA LEU A 604 -14.45 22.23 3.16
C LEU A 604 -12.98 22.65 2.99
N ILE A 605 -12.46 22.62 1.77
CA ILE A 605 -11.11 23.11 1.45
C ILE A 605 -10.98 24.59 1.84
N GLU A 606 -11.90 25.41 1.37
CA GLU A 606 -11.91 26.86 1.65
C GLU A 606 -12.02 27.16 3.14
N MET A 607 -12.92 26.49 3.86
CA MET A 607 -13.06 26.64 5.31
C MET A 607 -11.81 26.18 6.07
N THR A 608 -11.12 25.14 5.58
CA THR A 608 -9.87 24.69 6.19
C THR A 608 -8.77 25.73 6.01
N ASP A 609 -8.64 26.31 4.82
CA ASP A 609 -7.63 27.34 4.57
C ASP A 609 -7.92 28.61 5.40
N GLN A 610 -9.19 28.97 5.57
CA GLN A 610 -9.61 30.04 6.49
C GLN A 610 -9.27 29.72 7.95
N PHE A 611 -9.49 28.48 8.41
CA PHE A 611 -9.13 28.06 9.77
C PHE A 611 -7.62 28.17 10.01
N LEU A 612 -6.81 27.66 9.07
CA LEU A 612 -5.35 27.68 9.16
C LEU A 612 -4.78 29.10 9.11
N ALA A 613 -5.45 30.02 8.41
CA ALA A 613 -5.09 31.43 8.35
C ALA A 613 -5.68 32.27 9.51
N SER A 614 -6.52 31.68 10.37
CA SER A 614 -7.16 32.40 11.47
C SER A 614 -6.20 32.74 12.59
N SER A 615 -6.56 33.71 13.43
CA SER A 615 -5.77 34.10 14.61
C SER A 615 -5.67 33.02 15.70
N GLN A 616 -6.28 31.85 15.49
CA GLN A 616 -6.32 30.76 16.45
C GLN A 616 -5.26 29.69 16.19
N VAL A 617 -4.64 29.74 15.00
CA VAL A 617 -3.70 28.75 14.50
C VAL A 617 -2.36 29.43 14.22
N VAL A 618 -1.28 28.73 14.54
CA VAL A 618 0.09 29.16 14.29
C VAL A 618 0.79 28.11 13.46
N ALA A 619 1.34 28.50 12.30
CA ALA A 619 2.24 27.65 11.52
C ALA A 619 3.61 27.56 12.21
N LEU A 620 4.09 26.34 12.44
CA LEU A 620 5.34 26.06 13.14
C LEU A 620 6.53 25.84 12.20
N THR A 621 6.27 25.50 10.94
CA THR A 621 7.31 25.21 9.94
C THR A 621 7.08 26.02 8.67
N ASP A 622 8.17 26.48 8.07
CA ASP A 622 8.18 27.19 6.78
C ASP A 622 8.53 26.20 5.66
N THR A 623 7.56 25.34 5.33
CA THR A 623 7.68 24.26 4.35
C THR A 623 6.41 24.21 3.50
N ASP A 624 6.46 23.61 2.31
CA ASP A 624 5.28 23.44 1.43
C ASP A 624 4.13 22.65 2.11
N GLU A 625 4.45 21.78 3.08
CA GLU A 625 3.49 21.09 3.93
C GLU A 625 3.71 21.47 5.41
N PRO A 626 3.27 22.66 5.82
CA PRO A 626 3.55 23.17 7.16
C PRO A 626 2.81 22.36 8.24
N LEU A 627 3.45 22.22 9.39
CA LEU A 627 2.81 21.78 10.63
C LEU A 627 2.26 22.98 11.39
N TYR A 628 1.13 22.78 12.04
CA TYR A 628 0.39 23.82 12.76
C TYR A 628 0.20 23.43 14.22
N SER A 629 -0.03 24.43 15.07
CA SER A 629 -0.56 24.26 16.42
C SER A 629 -1.60 25.34 16.71
N THR A 630 -2.37 25.17 17.77
CA THR A 630 -3.36 26.18 18.20
C THR A 630 -2.73 27.13 19.22
N VAL A 631 -3.21 28.37 19.26
CA VAL A 631 -2.80 29.33 20.30
C VAL A 631 -3.09 28.78 21.70
N GLU A 632 -4.23 28.11 21.90
CA GLU A 632 -4.54 27.44 23.17
C GLU A 632 -3.49 26.39 23.56
N MET A 633 -3.01 25.58 22.61
CA MET A 633 -1.98 24.58 22.89
C MET A 633 -0.64 25.23 23.25
N LEU A 634 -0.27 26.32 22.57
CA LEU A 634 0.93 27.09 22.93
C LEU A 634 0.78 27.72 24.32
N ASP A 635 -0.38 28.29 24.65
CA ASP A 635 -0.67 28.82 25.98
C ASP A 635 -0.61 27.72 27.06
N ILE A 636 -1.06 26.49 26.76
CA ILE A 636 -0.88 25.33 27.67
C ILE A 636 0.60 25.07 27.90
N GLN A 637 1.42 25.05 26.84
CA GLN A 637 2.86 24.79 26.93
C GLN A 637 3.58 25.88 27.73
N ASP A 638 3.25 27.14 27.47
CA ASP A 638 3.77 28.29 28.21
C ASP A 638 3.39 28.20 29.68
N ARG A 639 2.12 27.91 30.01
CA ARG A 639 1.68 27.70 31.40
C ARG A 639 2.43 26.56 32.09
N ILE A 640 2.75 25.47 31.38
CA ILE A 640 3.54 24.36 31.92
C ILE A 640 4.98 24.81 32.21
N ALA A 641 5.63 25.48 31.25
CA ALA A 641 6.99 26.01 31.40
C ALA A 641 7.08 27.01 32.55
N ASP A 642 6.12 27.94 32.64
CA ASP A 642 6.04 28.94 33.69
C ASP A 642 5.88 28.31 35.07
N ARG A 643 5.00 27.30 35.19
CA ARG A 643 4.80 26.56 36.45
C ARG A 643 6.05 25.78 36.84
N PHE A 644 6.72 25.16 35.88
CA PHE A 644 7.97 24.44 36.12
C PHE A 644 9.05 25.39 36.65
N ALA A 645 9.29 26.52 35.97
CA ALA A 645 10.27 27.52 36.36
C ALA A 645 9.97 28.11 37.75
N LYS A 646 8.72 28.52 38.00
CA LYS A 646 8.27 29.02 39.32
C LYS A 646 8.30 27.95 40.41
N GLY A 647 8.36 26.67 40.04
CA GLY A 647 8.46 25.54 40.95
C GLY A 647 9.87 25.24 41.43
N LEU A 648 10.91 25.84 40.84
CA LEU A 648 12.29 25.58 41.23
C LEU A 648 12.64 26.26 42.57
N HIS A 649 13.47 25.60 43.38
CA HIS A 649 14.03 26.13 44.64
C HIS A 649 12.98 26.71 45.62
N ARG A 650 11.82 26.07 45.72
CA ARG A 650 10.72 26.51 46.58
C ARG A 650 10.80 25.96 48.01
N GLY A 651 11.86 25.22 48.33
CA GLY A 651 11.99 24.49 49.60
C GLY A 651 10.90 23.42 49.77
N ALA A 652 10.36 22.89 48.67
CA ALA A 652 9.26 21.94 48.71
C ALA A 652 9.76 20.54 49.08
N HIS A 653 9.12 19.93 50.08
CA HIS A 653 9.30 18.52 50.45
C HIS A 653 10.74 18.10 50.74
N LEU A 654 11.50 19.00 51.39
CA LEU A 654 12.86 18.72 51.84
C LEU A 654 12.87 17.64 52.93
N VAL A 655 13.84 16.73 52.84
CA VAL A 655 14.08 15.64 53.78
C VAL A 655 15.40 15.89 54.49
N GLY A 656 15.40 15.78 55.82
CA GLY A 656 16.63 15.89 56.62
C GLY A 656 17.59 14.71 56.39
N ASP A 657 18.88 14.94 56.62
CA ASP A 657 19.94 13.97 56.35
C ASP A 657 19.73 12.62 57.04
N GLU A 658 19.16 12.62 58.26
CA GLU A 658 18.86 11.41 59.02
C GLU A 658 17.88 10.49 58.29
N HIS A 659 16.76 11.03 57.81
CA HIS A 659 15.74 10.25 57.10
C HIS A 659 16.23 9.79 55.72
N LEU A 660 17.01 10.63 55.03
CA LEU A 660 17.61 10.26 53.75
C LEU A 660 18.63 9.13 53.91
N ALA A 661 19.51 9.22 54.92
CA ALA A 661 20.50 8.18 55.20
C ALA A 661 19.83 6.85 55.56
N ALA A 662 18.77 6.88 56.37
CA ALA A 662 17.99 5.69 56.71
C ALA A 662 17.34 5.04 55.46
N ALA A 663 16.76 5.86 54.57
CA ALA A 663 16.17 5.36 53.33
C ALA A 663 17.22 4.75 52.39
N LEU A 664 18.36 5.42 52.19
CA LEU A 664 19.46 4.90 51.35
C LEU A 664 20.07 3.60 51.93
N ALA A 665 20.18 3.49 53.26
CA ALA A 665 20.63 2.27 53.91
C ALA A 665 19.66 1.10 53.71
N LYS A 666 18.34 1.36 53.78
CA LYS A 666 17.30 0.37 53.49
C LYS A 666 17.33 -0.09 52.02
N HIS A 667 17.72 0.80 51.11
CA HIS A 667 17.85 0.55 49.67
C HIS A 667 19.31 0.43 49.22
N SER A 668 20.14 -0.32 49.97
CA SER A 668 21.59 -0.46 49.74
C SER A 668 21.99 -1.09 48.40
N HIS A 669 21.04 -1.66 47.67
CA HIS A 669 21.21 -2.25 46.35
C HIS A 669 21.14 -1.23 45.20
N LEU A 670 20.77 0.03 45.49
CA LEU A 670 20.76 1.10 44.49
C LEU A 670 22.16 1.36 43.95
N SER A 671 22.26 1.60 42.64
CA SER A 671 23.51 2.07 42.04
C SER A 671 23.87 3.47 42.53
N GLY A 672 25.14 3.87 42.41
CA GLY A 672 25.56 5.23 42.78
C GLY A 672 24.81 6.33 42.02
N GLU A 673 24.40 6.08 40.78
CA GLU A 673 23.56 7.02 40.02
C GLU A 673 22.14 7.12 40.59
N GLN A 674 21.53 5.99 40.94
CA GLN A 674 20.20 5.97 41.52
C GLN A 674 20.20 6.60 42.91
N GLY A 675 21.19 6.30 43.75
CA GLY A 675 21.34 6.94 45.06
C GLY A 675 21.51 8.45 44.97
N ARG A 676 22.31 8.95 44.02
CA ARG A 676 22.42 10.39 43.75
C ARG A 676 21.08 11.01 43.35
N LEU A 677 20.30 10.34 42.51
CA LEU A 677 18.98 10.82 42.12
C LEU A 677 18.03 10.93 43.33
N VAL A 678 18.04 9.95 44.24
CA VAL A 678 17.27 9.99 45.49
C VAL A 678 17.68 11.20 46.33
N THR A 679 18.99 11.40 46.53
CA THR A 679 19.53 12.56 47.27
C THR A 679 19.08 13.87 46.64
N GLU A 680 19.24 14.03 45.32
CA GLU A 680 18.83 15.26 44.63
C GLU A 680 17.33 15.52 44.79
N TRP A 681 16.49 14.51 44.58
CA TRP A 681 15.04 14.67 44.70
C TRP A 681 14.59 15.03 46.12
N CYS A 682 15.24 14.47 47.14
CA CYS A 682 14.88 14.69 48.54
C CYS A 682 15.43 16.01 49.12
N GLN A 683 16.46 16.61 48.51
CA GLN A 683 17.18 17.76 49.09
C GLN A 683 17.18 19.04 48.25
N ARG A 684 16.82 19.00 46.96
CA ARG A 684 16.86 20.19 46.09
C ARG A 684 15.71 21.18 46.32
N GLY A 685 14.59 20.72 46.88
CA GLY A 685 13.46 21.56 47.23
C GLY A 685 12.65 22.10 46.05
N HIS A 686 12.75 21.48 44.87
CA HIS A 686 11.92 21.80 43.71
C HIS A 686 10.52 21.19 43.86
N ARG A 687 9.47 21.88 43.38
CA ARG A 687 8.10 21.34 43.32
C ARG A 687 7.93 20.30 42.22
N PHE A 688 8.71 20.39 41.15
CA PHE A 688 8.68 19.49 40.00
C PHE A 688 10.09 18.99 39.75
N GLN A 689 10.26 17.67 39.63
CA GLN A 689 11.55 17.03 39.41
C GLN A 689 11.38 15.90 38.40
N THR A 690 12.26 15.83 37.42
CA THR A 690 12.19 14.87 36.31
C THR A 690 13.43 13.97 36.31
N ALA A 691 13.25 12.73 35.89
CA ALA A 691 14.33 11.78 35.69
C ALA A 691 14.13 11.04 34.37
N VAL A 692 15.23 10.85 33.63
CA VAL A 692 15.24 10.10 32.37
C VAL A 692 16.02 8.82 32.61
N GLY A 693 15.37 7.67 32.38
CA GLY A 693 16.01 6.37 32.57
C GLY A 693 15.54 5.36 31.52
N ARG A 694 16.47 4.57 30.99
CA ARG A 694 16.20 3.48 30.04
C ARG A 694 15.19 2.47 30.64
N ALA A 695 14.53 1.69 29.78
CA ALA A 695 13.71 0.58 30.23
C ALA A 695 14.57 -0.40 31.07
N GLY A 696 14.03 -0.89 32.18
CA GLY A 696 14.77 -1.77 33.11
C GLY A 696 15.82 -1.10 34.00
N ALA A 697 16.02 0.23 33.91
CA ALA A 697 17.03 0.95 34.71
C ALA A 697 16.69 1.11 36.22
N GLY A 698 15.74 0.33 36.76
CA GLY A 698 15.37 0.36 38.17
C GLY A 698 14.62 1.62 38.63
N LYS A 699 13.87 2.30 37.74
CA LYS A 699 13.14 3.55 38.07
C LYS A 699 12.19 3.38 39.26
N THR A 700 11.41 2.30 39.28
CA THR A 700 10.48 2.00 40.39
C THR A 700 11.23 1.81 41.70
N THR A 701 12.37 1.12 41.66
CA THR A 701 13.25 0.91 42.81
C THR A 701 13.78 2.23 43.36
N THR A 702 14.23 3.14 42.49
CA THR A 702 14.68 4.48 42.91
C THR A 702 13.54 5.31 43.50
N ILE A 703 12.36 5.29 42.89
CA ILE A 703 11.17 6.01 43.39
C ILE A 703 10.75 5.49 44.76
N ALA A 704 10.85 4.17 45.02
CA ALA A 704 10.52 3.58 46.31
C ALA A 704 11.43 4.12 47.43
N ALA A 705 12.71 4.33 47.16
CA ALA A 705 13.64 4.93 48.13
C ALA A 705 13.29 6.40 48.43
N CYS A 706 12.91 7.18 47.41
CA CYS A 706 12.40 8.55 47.62
C CYS A 706 11.11 8.54 48.45
N ALA A 707 10.18 7.61 48.17
CA ALA A 707 8.93 7.48 48.90
C ALA A 707 9.14 7.14 50.38
N ASP A 708 10.07 6.23 50.69
CA ASP A 708 10.46 5.92 52.07
C ASP A 708 11.06 7.14 52.77
N ALA A 709 11.95 7.89 52.10
CA ALA A 709 12.57 9.09 52.64
C ALA A 709 11.53 10.19 52.96
N TRP A 710 10.61 10.47 52.03
CA TRP A 710 9.53 11.43 52.23
C TRP A 710 8.53 10.99 53.31
N THR A 711 8.18 9.71 53.36
CA THR A 711 7.28 9.17 54.40
C THR A 711 7.91 9.27 55.78
N ALA A 712 9.21 8.94 55.90
CA ALA A 712 9.95 9.08 57.15
C ALA A 712 10.03 10.53 57.63
N ALA A 713 10.11 11.50 56.71
CA ALA A 713 10.05 12.92 56.99
C ALA A 713 8.62 13.46 57.27
N GLY A 714 7.61 12.59 57.31
CA GLY A 714 6.23 12.93 57.66
C GLY A 714 5.35 13.40 56.49
N TYR A 715 5.81 13.29 55.24
CA TYR A 715 5.00 13.63 54.08
C TYR A 715 4.08 12.47 53.65
N ARG A 716 2.91 12.82 53.13
CA ARG A 716 2.03 11.86 52.46
C ARG A 716 2.45 11.70 51.00
N VAL A 717 2.90 10.50 50.64
CA VAL A 717 3.27 10.16 49.27
C VAL A 717 2.05 9.59 48.53
N ILE A 718 1.82 10.06 47.31
CA ILE A 718 0.75 9.58 46.43
C ILE A 718 1.39 9.20 45.10
N GLY A 719 1.27 7.92 44.72
CA GLY A 719 1.70 7.41 43.42
C GLY A 719 0.55 7.40 42.41
N ALA A 720 0.86 7.67 41.15
CA ALA A 720 -0.05 7.50 40.02
C ALA A 720 0.71 6.92 38.83
N ALA A 721 0.06 6.05 38.05
CA ALA A 721 0.61 5.47 36.83
C ALA A 721 -0.38 5.57 35.67
N VAL A 722 0.13 5.83 34.47
CA VAL A 722 -0.69 6.07 33.26
C VAL A 722 -1.52 4.85 32.85
N LYS A 723 -1.10 3.63 33.22
CA LYS A 723 -1.79 2.37 32.87
C LYS A 723 -2.47 1.66 34.05
N GLY A 724 -2.48 2.25 35.26
CA GLY A 724 -2.96 1.56 36.46
C GLY A 724 -2.07 0.40 36.93
N GLU A 725 -1.06 0.01 36.16
CA GLU A 725 0.03 -0.90 36.53
C GLU A 725 1.15 -0.07 37.18
N ALA A 726 0.99 0.28 38.45
CA ALA A 726 2.02 0.96 39.25
C ALA A 726 2.76 -0.03 40.15
#